data_AF-A0A208XW30-F1
#
_entry.id   AF-A0A208XW30-F1
#
_cell.length_a   1.000
_cell.length_b   1.000
_cell.length_c   1.000
_cell.angle_alpha   90.00
_cell.angle_beta   90.00
_cell.angle_gamma   90.00
#
_symmetry.space_group_name_H-M   'P 1'
#
loop_
_entity.id
_entity.type
_entity.pdbx_description
1 polymer ?
#
loop_
_entity_poly.entity_id
_entity_poly.type
_entity_poly.pdbx_seq_one_letter_code
_entity_poly.pdbx_strand_id
1 'polypeptide(L)'
;MIPESFIQDLLARVDIVDVVGQHVQLRKAGANLLGLCPFHGEKSPSFTVSPTKQFYHCFGCGAHGTAIRFLMEHTGAGFPEAVRSLAGMVGMSVPEEERSPRQRAARQQREAMVSRHSQVLETANTWYRQQLRGASAAVAYLKGRGVSGEIAARFGLGWAGGERQGLSAVLPNYDDPLLVEAGLVILSEDGRRYDRFRERVTFPIRNARGHLIGFGGRIIGKGEPKYLNSPETPIFSKGSELYGLWEARQAIRKEGMVVVVEGYMDVVALAQLGIECAVATLGTATTPVHVQKLLRASDSVIFSFDGDKAGRKAAWRALEACLPLLRDDISIRFLFLPDEHDPDSYVREFGAERFRKALHEAMPLSQFMLGELAERHQMDEAEGRARCVHDAKPLLQAMPAGALRMQVQRELAQLTRLTTEELAQLVPLQDVPSGPLVQTPAQMRGTSPVPARSESNNGVQDSADAPDWGPDHEPPDDHFYEPAPDFHDRPAGPATGGGFRPGRFKSGRFRDRDGRYGDERPQGYTGPRAKVIPIAGRLLQLLLTHPGLVRHMDEDAERLLEANQGYESVKALLALVRETGAQHAGALLQAAEGSKLSQTLVMASTATIYEEELPNPDAELHDALRMVALHAAVAEQQQLAASGLKDEQDKARYLALTERILELKKPRVLE
;
A
#
# COMPACT_ATOMS: atom_id res chain seq x y z
N MET A 1 6.47 22.17 11.15
CA MET A 1 5.31 22.36 12.02
C MET A 1 4.73 23.74 11.72
N ILE A 2 3.41 23.86 11.52
CA ILE A 2 2.77 25.17 11.31
C ILE A 2 2.56 25.80 12.69
N PRO A 3 3.01 27.04 12.94
CA PRO A 3 2.85 27.67 14.25
C PRO A 3 1.38 27.75 14.66
N GLU A 4 1.09 27.47 15.93
CA GLU A 4 -0.27 27.57 16.48
C GLU A 4 -0.83 29.00 16.37
N SER A 5 0.03 30.00 16.57
CA SER A 5 -0.30 31.41 16.36
C SER A 5 -0.79 31.69 14.93
N PHE A 6 -0.17 31.09 13.92
CA PHE A 6 -0.61 31.24 12.53
C PHE A 6 -1.97 30.58 12.29
N ILE A 7 -2.23 29.43 12.92
CA ILE A 7 -3.53 28.75 12.81
C ILE A 7 -4.64 29.62 13.42
N GLN A 8 -4.37 30.24 14.57
CA GLN A 8 -5.30 31.17 15.21
C GLN A 8 -5.54 32.41 14.33
N ASP A 9 -4.48 33.03 13.79
CA ASP A 9 -4.59 34.16 12.88
C ASP A 9 -5.37 33.81 11.59
N LEU A 10 -5.16 32.61 11.06
CA LEU A 10 -5.86 32.13 9.88
C LEU A 10 -7.36 31.95 10.17
N LEU A 11 -7.71 31.28 11.26
CA LEU A 11 -9.11 31.11 11.66
C LEU A 11 -9.80 32.43 12.00
N ALA A 12 -9.06 33.46 12.43
CA ALA A 12 -9.62 34.79 12.67
C ALA A 12 -9.92 35.57 11.37
N ARG A 13 -9.26 35.23 10.25
CA ARG A 13 -9.46 35.90 8.95
C ARG A 13 -10.39 35.17 8.00
N VAL A 14 -10.50 33.85 8.16
CA VAL A 14 -11.38 33.01 7.35
C VAL A 14 -12.80 33.10 7.89
N ASP A 15 -13.77 33.42 7.04
CA ASP A 15 -15.18 33.24 7.36
C ASP A 15 -15.60 31.81 7.03
N ILE A 16 -16.03 31.05 8.05
CA ILE A 16 -16.54 29.70 7.89
C ILE A 16 -17.75 29.62 6.97
N VAL A 17 -18.56 30.69 6.89
CA VAL A 17 -19.73 30.73 6.01
C VAL A 17 -19.31 30.66 4.54
N ASP A 18 -18.25 31.37 4.18
CA ASP A 18 -17.70 31.37 2.82
C ASP A 18 -17.10 30.01 2.46
N VAL A 19 -16.38 29.40 3.41
CA VAL A 19 -15.77 28.09 3.22
C VAL A 19 -16.82 27.01 3.04
N VAL A 20 -17.81 26.95 3.92
CA VAL A 20 -18.90 25.96 3.82
C VAL A 20 -19.78 26.24 2.61
N GLY A 21 -20.08 27.52 2.34
CA GLY A 21 -20.97 27.95 1.26
C GLY A 21 -20.49 27.57 -0.15
N GLN A 22 -19.19 27.32 -0.32
CA GLN A 22 -18.64 26.76 -1.58
C GLN A 22 -19.07 25.31 -1.84
N HIS A 23 -19.47 24.59 -0.80
CA HIS A 23 -19.73 23.15 -0.85
C HIS A 23 -21.17 22.78 -0.50
N VAL A 24 -21.82 23.57 0.35
CA VAL A 24 -23.17 23.32 0.87
C VAL A 24 -24.04 24.53 0.63
N GLN A 25 -25.23 24.31 0.06
CA GLN A 25 -26.20 25.38 -0.09
C GLN A 25 -26.80 25.72 1.29
N LEU A 26 -26.46 26.91 1.78
CA LEU A 26 -26.88 27.40 3.10
C LEU A 26 -28.07 28.37 2.97
N ARG A 27 -29.05 28.25 3.86
CA ARG A 27 -30.20 29.14 4.01
C ARG A 27 -30.19 29.80 5.38
N LYS A 28 -30.54 31.07 5.47
CA LYS A 28 -30.56 31.80 6.74
C LYS A 28 -31.70 31.31 7.63
N ALA A 29 -31.40 31.08 8.90
CA ALA A 29 -32.36 30.66 9.91
C ALA A 29 -32.00 31.29 11.27
N GLY A 30 -32.63 32.44 11.54
CA GLY A 30 -32.28 33.29 12.69
C GLY A 30 -30.85 33.83 12.58
N ALA A 31 -30.07 33.62 13.64
CA ALA A 31 -28.68 34.07 13.73
C ALA A 31 -27.67 33.11 13.05
N ASN A 32 -28.11 31.91 12.66
CA ASN A 32 -27.26 30.90 12.03
C ASN A 32 -27.73 30.63 10.59
N LEU A 33 -26.94 29.84 9.85
CA LEU A 33 -27.32 29.31 8.55
C LEU A 33 -27.53 27.80 8.67
N LEU A 34 -28.54 27.28 7.96
CA LEU A 34 -28.85 25.86 7.87
C LEU A 34 -28.65 25.32 6.45
N GLY A 35 -28.20 24.07 6.36
CA GLY A 35 -28.07 23.34 5.10
C GLY A 35 -28.23 21.83 5.30
N LEU A 36 -28.19 21.09 4.20
CA LEU A 36 -28.05 19.64 4.26
C LEU A 36 -26.60 19.29 4.62
N CYS A 37 -26.43 18.36 5.55
CA CYS A 37 -25.11 17.95 5.98
C CYS A 37 -24.32 17.29 4.84
N PRO A 38 -23.09 17.73 4.56
CA PRO A 38 -22.26 17.09 3.53
C PRO A 38 -21.58 15.80 4.02
N PHE A 39 -21.73 15.44 5.29
CA PHE A 39 -21.06 14.30 5.92
C PHE A 39 -21.96 13.06 6.07
N HIS A 40 -23.27 13.21 5.94
CA HIS A 40 -24.22 12.11 5.97
C HIS A 40 -25.45 12.45 5.12
N GLY A 41 -26.13 11.43 4.59
CA GLY A 41 -27.31 11.64 3.76
C GLY A 41 -28.55 11.93 4.61
N GLU A 42 -29.10 13.13 4.49
CA GLU A 42 -30.35 13.54 5.13
C GLU A 42 -31.28 14.28 4.16
N LYS A 43 -32.59 14.23 4.42
CA LYS A 43 -33.61 14.95 3.62
C LYS A 43 -34.01 16.30 4.23
N SER A 44 -33.87 16.44 5.54
CA SER A 44 -34.14 17.66 6.29
C SER A 44 -32.82 18.35 6.68
N PRO A 45 -32.70 19.69 6.56
CA PRO A 45 -31.48 20.40 6.98
C PRO A 45 -31.22 20.25 8.48
N SER A 46 -30.11 19.60 8.87
CA SER A 46 -29.63 19.57 10.26
C SER A 46 -28.24 20.19 10.45
N PHE A 47 -27.60 20.58 9.35
CA PHE A 47 -26.28 21.20 9.37
C PHE A 47 -26.38 22.69 9.64
N THR A 48 -25.87 23.13 10.78
CA THR A 48 -25.90 24.54 11.22
C THR A 48 -24.51 25.15 11.18
N VAL A 49 -24.39 26.33 10.58
CA VAL A 49 -23.17 27.14 10.55
C VAL A 49 -23.43 28.44 11.31
N SER A 50 -22.56 28.77 12.27
CA SER A 50 -22.67 30.00 13.04
C SER A 50 -21.67 31.05 12.54
N PRO A 51 -22.13 32.14 11.88
CA PRO A 51 -21.23 33.23 11.45
C PRO A 51 -20.55 33.91 12.64
N THR A 52 -21.26 34.05 13.77
CA THR A 52 -20.72 34.73 14.95
C THR A 52 -19.69 33.87 15.69
N LYS A 53 -19.94 32.55 15.78
CA LYS A 53 -19.08 31.65 16.55
C LYS A 53 -18.02 30.95 15.69
N GLN A 54 -18.06 31.13 14.38
CA GLN A 54 -17.08 30.60 13.42
C GLN A 54 -16.88 29.07 13.51
N PHE A 55 -17.97 28.33 13.73
CA PHE A 55 -17.99 26.85 13.70
C PHE A 55 -19.25 26.32 13.03
N TYR A 56 -19.18 25.05 12.59
CA TYR A 56 -20.34 24.27 12.16
C TYR A 56 -20.68 23.17 13.16
N HIS A 57 -21.95 22.79 13.20
CA HIS A 57 -22.45 21.64 13.94
C HIS A 57 -23.61 21.00 13.20
N CYS A 58 -23.58 19.68 13.03
CA CYS A 58 -24.66 18.91 12.47
C CYS A 58 -25.46 18.23 13.59
N PHE A 59 -26.75 18.53 13.69
CA PHE A 59 -27.61 17.90 14.69
C PHE A 59 -28.02 16.45 14.35
N GLY A 60 -27.94 16.05 13.08
CA GLY A 60 -28.16 14.65 12.66
C GLY A 60 -27.02 13.70 13.03
N CYS A 61 -25.79 13.99 12.58
CA CYS A 61 -24.64 13.08 12.76
C CYS A 61 -23.61 13.51 13.83
N GLY A 62 -23.78 14.68 14.46
CA GLY A 62 -22.84 15.18 15.48
C GLY A 62 -21.52 15.75 14.93
N ALA A 63 -21.34 15.80 13.61
CA ALA A 63 -20.18 16.42 12.99
C ALA A 63 -20.06 17.89 13.40
N HIS A 64 -18.88 18.30 13.87
CA HIS A 64 -18.64 19.66 14.37
C HIS A 64 -17.19 20.08 14.12
N GLY A 65 -16.97 21.38 13.89
CA GLY A 65 -15.62 21.86 13.65
C GLY A 65 -15.49 23.30 13.18
N THR A 66 -14.24 23.70 13.01
CA THR A 66 -13.83 24.98 12.38
C THR A 66 -13.77 24.82 10.86
N ALA A 67 -13.51 25.92 10.14
CA ALA A 67 -13.30 25.91 8.69
C ALA A 67 -12.19 24.93 8.24
N ILE A 68 -11.11 24.79 9.02
CA ILE A 68 -10.02 23.83 8.73
C ILE A 68 -10.55 22.41 8.78
N ARG A 69 -11.26 22.07 9.87
CA ARG A 69 -11.82 20.73 10.07
C ARG A 69 -12.85 20.39 9.01
N PHE A 70 -13.71 21.36 8.65
CA PHE A 70 -14.67 21.21 7.57
C PHE A 70 -13.98 20.79 6.28
N LEU A 71 -12.94 21.53 5.84
CA LEU A 71 -12.23 21.21 4.61
C LEU A 71 -11.53 19.85 4.66
N MET A 72 -10.90 19.50 5.78
CA MET A 72 -10.27 18.19 5.94
C MET A 72 -11.30 17.06 5.82
N GLU A 73 -12.43 17.18 6.53
CA GLU A 73 -13.48 16.17 6.55
C GLU A 73 -14.27 16.12 5.24
N HIS A 74 -14.45 17.25 4.55
CA HIS A 74 -15.24 17.31 3.32
C HIS A 74 -14.41 16.90 2.10
N THR A 75 -13.18 17.43 1.97
CA THR A 75 -12.32 17.20 0.79
C THR A 75 -11.36 16.03 0.95
N GLY A 76 -11.08 15.60 2.19
CA GLY A 76 -10.01 14.64 2.48
C GLY A 76 -8.60 15.20 2.42
N ALA A 77 -8.47 16.53 2.33
CA ALA A 77 -7.18 17.20 2.47
C ALA A 77 -6.53 16.89 3.82
N GLY A 78 -5.22 16.69 3.82
CA GLY A 78 -4.45 16.64 5.06
C GLY A 78 -4.42 18.00 5.75
N PHE A 79 -4.16 18.04 7.07
CA PHE A 79 -4.12 19.31 7.83
C PHE A 79 -3.26 20.42 7.19
N PRO A 80 -2.01 20.17 6.74
CA PRO A 80 -1.19 21.22 6.11
C PRO A 80 -1.72 21.68 4.75
N GLU A 81 -2.53 20.86 4.07
CA GLU A 81 -3.15 21.19 2.79
C GLU A 81 -4.42 22.02 2.99
N ALA A 82 -5.26 21.64 3.96
CA ALA A 82 -6.42 22.43 4.37
C ALA A 82 -6.01 23.83 4.85
N VAL A 83 -4.96 23.92 5.68
CA VAL A 83 -4.41 25.21 6.14
C VAL A 83 -3.87 26.04 4.97
N ARG A 84 -3.17 25.44 4.00
CA ARG A 84 -2.67 26.16 2.81
C ARG A 84 -3.80 26.62 1.89
N SER A 85 -4.84 25.81 1.71
CA SER A 85 -6.02 26.17 0.91
C SER A 85 -6.71 27.39 1.49
N LEU A 86 -7.02 27.36 2.79
CA LEU A 86 -7.63 28.49 3.50
C LEU A 86 -6.74 29.72 3.50
N ALA A 87 -5.44 29.56 3.76
CA ALA A 87 -4.51 30.67 3.74
C ALA A 87 -4.46 31.33 2.36
N GLY A 88 -4.49 30.54 1.28
CA GLY A 88 -4.60 31.04 -0.09
C GLY A 88 -5.87 31.85 -0.35
N MET A 89 -7.02 31.43 0.21
CA MET A 89 -8.29 32.16 0.07
C MET A 89 -8.24 33.56 0.69
N VAL A 90 -7.55 33.71 1.82
CA VAL A 90 -7.43 34.99 2.55
C VAL A 90 -6.10 35.72 2.30
N GLY A 91 -5.33 35.30 1.30
CA GLY A 91 -4.06 35.92 0.92
C GLY A 91 -2.95 35.81 1.98
N MET A 92 -3.04 34.84 2.90
CA MET A 92 -2.01 34.56 3.89
C MET A 92 -0.99 33.56 3.35
N SER A 93 0.30 33.82 3.59
CA SER A 93 1.36 32.84 3.36
C SER A 93 1.54 31.99 4.62
N VAL A 94 1.33 30.68 4.51
CA VAL A 94 1.61 29.75 5.62
C VAL A 94 3.11 29.78 5.94
N PRO A 95 3.52 30.04 7.21
CA PRO A 95 4.89 29.92 7.64
C PRO A 95 5.33 28.49 7.39
N GLU A 96 6.17 28.32 6.37
CA GLU A 96 6.96 27.11 6.27
C GLU A 96 8.01 27.19 7.37
N GLU A 97 8.32 26.08 8.05
CA GLU A 97 9.65 25.94 8.66
C GLU A 97 10.67 26.46 7.65
N GLU A 98 11.73 27.14 8.11
CA GLU A 98 12.86 27.53 7.27
C GLU A 98 13.52 26.29 6.69
N ARG A 99 12.89 25.77 5.64
CA ARG A 99 13.39 24.67 4.85
C ARG A 99 14.53 25.26 4.08
N SER A 100 15.71 24.68 4.25
CA SER A 100 16.86 25.08 3.44
C SER A 100 16.45 25.08 1.96
N PRO A 101 17.01 25.98 1.12
CA PRO A 101 16.75 25.99 -0.32
C PRO A 101 16.88 24.59 -0.95
N ARG A 102 17.78 23.75 -0.40
CA ARG A 102 17.97 22.34 -0.76
C ARG A 102 16.72 21.47 -0.50
N GLN A 103 16.05 21.62 0.65
CA GLN A 103 14.83 20.86 0.96
C GLN A 103 13.64 21.27 0.08
N ARG A 104 13.52 22.57 -0.24
CA ARG A 104 12.49 23.06 -1.17
C ARG A 104 12.70 22.50 -2.58
N ALA A 105 13.94 22.56 -3.08
CA ALA A 105 14.31 22.00 -4.38
C ALA A 105 14.04 20.48 -4.44
N ALA A 106 14.41 19.72 -3.40
CA ALA A 106 14.15 18.28 -3.34
C ALA A 106 12.65 17.95 -3.38
N ARG A 107 11.82 18.73 -2.67
CA ARG A 107 10.36 18.57 -2.70
C ARG A 107 9.77 18.85 -4.08
N GLN A 108 10.18 19.95 -4.72
CA GLN A 108 9.73 20.29 -6.07
C GLN A 108 10.13 19.22 -7.09
N GLN A 109 11.36 18.70 -7.00
CA GLN A 109 11.82 17.59 -7.83
C GLN A 109 10.97 16.33 -7.62
N ARG A 110 10.66 16.00 -6.36
CA ARG A 110 9.79 14.86 -6.02
C ARG A 110 8.38 15.04 -6.59
N GLU A 111 7.78 16.22 -6.46
CA GLU A 111 6.45 16.53 -7.01
C GLU A 111 6.42 16.45 -8.54
N ALA A 112 7.42 17.03 -9.21
CA ALA A 112 7.56 16.94 -10.66
C ALA A 112 7.75 15.49 -11.13
N MET A 113 8.50 14.68 -10.39
CA MET A 113 8.65 13.25 -10.69
C MET A 113 7.32 12.50 -10.51
N VAL A 114 6.59 12.72 -9.41
CA VAL A 114 5.26 12.11 -9.19
C VAL A 114 4.30 12.49 -10.31
N SER A 115 4.27 13.76 -10.70
CA SER A 115 3.41 14.25 -11.78
C SER A 115 3.72 13.55 -13.10
N ARG A 116 5.00 13.45 -13.50
CA ARG A 116 5.41 12.80 -14.75
C ARG A 116 5.03 11.31 -14.78
N HIS A 117 5.29 10.59 -13.70
CA HIS A 117 4.92 9.17 -13.60
C HIS A 117 3.39 8.99 -13.63
N SER A 118 2.65 9.79 -12.88
CA SER A 118 1.18 9.70 -12.84
C SER A 118 0.58 10.01 -14.20
N GLN A 119 1.16 10.94 -14.97
CA GLN A 119 0.68 11.30 -16.30
C GLN A 119 0.76 10.13 -17.29
N VAL A 120 1.89 9.41 -17.36
CA VAL A 120 2.00 8.25 -18.26
C VAL A 120 1.07 7.10 -17.82
N LEU A 121 0.88 6.92 -16.52
CA LEU A 121 -0.06 5.94 -15.98
C LEU A 121 -1.51 6.29 -16.32
N GLU A 122 -1.92 7.56 -16.22
CA GLU A 122 -3.28 8.00 -16.56
C GLU A 122 -3.55 7.90 -18.06
N THR A 123 -2.56 8.20 -18.91
CA THR A 123 -2.65 7.95 -20.35
C THR A 123 -2.88 6.46 -20.64
N ALA A 124 -2.09 5.58 -20.00
CA ALA A 124 -2.26 4.13 -20.13
C ALA A 124 -3.63 3.66 -19.60
N ASN A 125 -4.09 4.18 -18.46
CA ASN A 125 -5.40 3.84 -17.89
C ASN A 125 -6.55 4.24 -18.81
N THR A 126 -6.48 5.45 -19.38
CA THR A 126 -7.46 5.95 -20.34
C THR A 126 -7.55 5.00 -21.54
N TRP A 127 -6.41 4.55 -22.05
CA TRP A 127 -6.35 3.56 -23.12
C TRP A 127 -6.95 2.22 -22.71
N TYR A 128 -6.56 1.65 -21.57
CA TYR A 128 -7.10 0.37 -21.10
C TYR A 128 -8.62 0.42 -20.89
N ARG A 129 -9.16 1.54 -20.38
CA ARG A 129 -10.61 1.73 -20.23
C ARG A 129 -11.33 1.78 -21.58
N GLN A 130 -10.72 2.40 -22.59
CA GLN A 130 -11.25 2.40 -23.96
C GLN A 130 -11.25 1.00 -24.56
N GLN A 131 -10.13 0.28 -24.41
CA GLN A 131 -9.97 -1.10 -24.89
C GLN A 131 -11.00 -2.06 -24.26
N LEU A 132 -11.34 -1.88 -22.98
CA LEU A 132 -12.33 -2.72 -22.30
C LEU A 132 -13.70 -2.70 -23.00
N ARG A 133 -14.11 -1.57 -23.57
CA ARG A 133 -15.41 -1.45 -24.25
C ARG A 133 -15.55 -2.38 -25.46
N GLY A 134 -14.45 -2.64 -26.17
CA GLY A 134 -14.41 -3.54 -27.33
C GLY A 134 -14.03 -4.99 -26.98
N ALA A 135 -13.59 -5.25 -25.75
CA ALA A 135 -13.09 -6.56 -25.33
C ALA A 135 -14.23 -7.45 -24.79
N SER A 136 -15.01 -8.04 -25.69
CA SER A 136 -16.18 -8.88 -25.35
C SER A 136 -15.88 -9.97 -24.32
N ALA A 137 -14.73 -10.64 -24.42
CA ALA A 137 -14.30 -11.66 -23.46
C ALA A 137 -14.03 -11.09 -22.05
N ALA A 138 -13.38 -9.92 -21.97
CA ALA A 138 -13.10 -9.26 -20.69
C ALA A 138 -14.39 -8.74 -20.03
N VAL A 139 -15.30 -8.17 -20.84
CA VAL A 139 -16.62 -7.73 -20.39
C VAL A 139 -17.45 -8.92 -19.90
N ALA A 140 -17.48 -10.02 -20.64
CA ALA A 140 -18.18 -11.24 -20.24
C ALA A 140 -17.61 -11.81 -18.93
N TYR A 141 -16.28 -11.79 -18.77
CA TYR A 141 -15.63 -12.19 -17.53
C TYR A 141 -16.05 -11.31 -16.33
N LEU A 142 -16.03 -9.98 -16.48
CA LEU A 142 -16.46 -9.04 -15.42
C LEU A 142 -17.93 -9.21 -15.06
N LYS A 143 -18.81 -9.35 -16.07
CA LYS A 143 -20.23 -9.64 -15.86
C LYS A 143 -20.46 -10.97 -15.16
N GLY A 144 -19.71 -12.02 -15.53
CA GLY A 144 -19.74 -13.32 -14.86
C GLY A 144 -19.27 -13.25 -13.39
N ARG A 145 -18.53 -12.21 -13.02
CA ARG A 145 -18.17 -11.86 -11.64
C ARG A 145 -19.14 -10.90 -10.96
N GLY A 146 -20.26 -10.55 -11.61
CA GLY A 146 -21.26 -9.63 -11.08
C GLY A 146 -20.86 -8.16 -11.14
N VAL A 147 -19.73 -7.80 -11.76
CA VAL A 147 -19.25 -6.40 -11.81
C VAL A 147 -19.99 -5.62 -12.89
N SER A 148 -20.76 -4.62 -12.46
CA SER A 148 -21.48 -3.71 -13.36
C SER A 148 -20.55 -2.73 -14.08
N GLY A 149 -21.05 -2.13 -15.17
CA GLY A 149 -20.33 -1.08 -15.89
C GLY A 149 -20.09 0.18 -15.05
N GLU A 150 -21.01 0.48 -14.12
CA GLU A 150 -20.87 1.60 -13.19
C GLU A 150 -19.71 1.38 -12.21
N ILE A 151 -19.66 0.21 -11.57
CA ILE A 151 -18.56 -0.15 -10.68
C ILE A 151 -17.24 -0.22 -11.44
N ALA A 152 -17.23 -0.83 -12.63
CA ALA A 152 -16.04 -0.85 -13.48
C ALA A 152 -15.55 0.57 -13.82
N ALA A 153 -16.47 1.50 -14.10
CA ALA A 153 -16.12 2.90 -14.36
C ALA A 153 -15.60 3.62 -13.11
N ARG A 154 -16.23 3.41 -11.95
CA ARG A 154 -15.85 4.01 -10.66
C ARG A 154 -14.44 3.62 -10.24
N PHE A 155 -14.10 2.33 -10.34
CA PHE A 155 -12.76 1.82 -10.05
C PHE A 155 -11.77 1.99 -11.22
N GLY A 156 -12.23 2.55 -12.36
CA GLY A 156 -11.39 2.75 -13.53
C GLY A 156 -10.84 1.47 -14.16
N LEU A 157 -11.58 0.35 -14.05
CA LEU A 157 -11.16 -0.94 -14.61
C LEU A 157 -10.96 -0.84 -16.13
N GLY A 158 -9.95 -1.56 -16.63
CA GLY A 158 -9.59 -1.54 -18.04
C GLY A 158 -9.20 -2.93 -18.56
N TRP A 159 -8.82 -2.97 -19.84
CA TRP A 159 -8.30 -4.16 -20.51
C TRP A 159 -6.97 -3.85 -21.18
N ALA A 160 -5.94 -4.59 -20.80
CA ALA A 160 -4.67 -4.63 -21.52
C ALA A 160 -4.75 -5.71 -22.60
N GLY A 161 -4.67 -5.29 -23.87
CA GLY A 161 -4.75 -6.18 -25.04
C GLY A 161 -3.63 -7.23 -25.11
N GLY A 162 -3.64 -8.03 -26.17
CA GLY A 162 -2.64 -9.09 -26.38
C GLY A 162 -1.34 -8.63 -27.06
N GLU A 163 -1.31 -7.41 -27.59
CA GLU A 163 -0.17 -6.87 -28.32
C GLU A 163 1.06 -6.72 -27.42
N ARG A 164 2.25 -6.96 -27.98
CA ARG A 164 3.51 -6.83 -27.23
C ARG A 164 3.86 -5.39 -26.87
N GLN A 165 3.40 -4.41 -27.65
CA GLN A 165 3.68 -2.98 -27.49
C GLN A 165 2.41 -2.16 -27.77
N GLY A 166 1.26 -2.59 -27.25
CA GLY A 166 -0.02 -1.93 -27.49
C GLY A 166 -0.07 -0.50 -26.96
N LEU A 167 0.68 -0.19 -25.89
CA LEU A 167 0.80 1.18 -25.38
C LEU A 167 1.50 2.15 -26.34
N SER A 168 2.26 1.65 -27.34
CA SER A 168 2.89 2.51 -28.36
C SER A 168 1.88 3.32 -29.19
N ALA A 169 0.61 2.87 -29.23
CA ALA A 169 -0.48 3.58 -29.89
C ALA A 169 -0.86 4.90 -29.21
N VAL A 170 -0.60 5.04 -27.89
CA VAL A 170 -1.02 6.19 -27.08
C VAL A 170 0.13 6.88 -26.35
N LEU A 171 1.33 6.29 -26.34
CA LEU A 171 2.54 6.85 -25.76
C LEU A 171 3.54 7.17 -26.88
N PRO A 172 3.62 8.42 -27.35
CA PRO A 172 4.38 8.81 -28.55
C PRO A 172 5.87 8.45 -28.49
N ASN A 173 6.46 8.48 -27.30
CA ASN A 173 7.84 8.08 -27.05
C ASN A 173 7.87 6.77 -26.26
N TYR A 174 7.60 5.65 -26.93
CA TYR A 174 7.59 4.33 -26.31
C TYR A 174 8.98 3.89 -25.78
N ASP A 175 10.04 4.48 -26.33
CA ASP A 175 11.42 4.26 -25.89
C ASP A 175 11.81 5.11 -24.67
N ASP A 176 10.91 5.95 -24.16
CA ASP A 176 11.15 6.72 -22.94
C ASP A 176 11.49 5.78 -21.76
N PRO A 177 12.64 5.97 -21.07
CA PRO A 177 12.97 5.21 -19.86
C PRO A 177 11.91 5.32 -18.76
N LEU A 178 11.15 6.42 -18.72
CA LEU A 178 10.06 6.63 -17.76
C LEU A 178 9.02 5.52 -17.79
N LEU A 179 8.77 4.89 -18.95
CA LEU A 179 7.77 3.81 -19.04
C LEU A 179 8.23 2.53 -18.33
N VAL A 180 9.55 2.30 -18.27
CA VAL A 180 10.15 1.21 -17.49
C VAL A 180 10.13 1.58 -16.01
N GLU A 181 10.51 2.81 -15.67
CA GLU A 181 10.51 3.33 -14.29
C GLU A 181 9.11 3.33 -13.66
N ALA A 182 8.08 3.70 -14.42
CA ALA A 182 6.68 3.65 -14.02
C ALA A 182 6.09 2.23 -14.02
N GLY A 183 6.85 1.21 -14.46
CA GLY A 183 6.43 -0.18 -14.47
C GLY A 183 5.39 -0.54 -15.55
N LEU A 184 5.23 0.29 -16.59
CA LEU A 184 4.36 0.02 -17.72
C LEU A 184 5.02 -0.88 -18.77
N VAL A 185 6.35 -0.79 -18.92
CA VAL A 185 7.15 -1.51 -19.92
C VAL A 185 8.23 -2.34 -19.25
N ILE A 186 8.45 -3.55 -19.75
CA ILE A 186 9.59 -4.40 -19.38
C ILE A 186 10.69 -4.25 -20.44
N LEU A 187 11.90 -3.95 -20.00
CA LEU A 187 13.11 -4.02 -20.81
C LEU A 187 13.80 -5.36 -20.60
N SER A 188 13.82 -6.18 -21.63
CA SER A 188 14.49 -7.49 -21.65
C SER A 188 16.01 -7.35 -21.74
N GLU A 189 16.75 -8.39 -21.35
CA GLU A 189 18.22 -8.44 -21.41
C GLU A 189 18.76 -8.25 -22.85
N ASP A 190 18.00 -8.70 -23.85
CA ASP A 190 18.30 -8.53 -25.28
C ASP A 190 17.95 -7.13 -25.81
N GLY A 191 17.56 -6.20 -24.93
CA GLY A 191 17.22 -4.81 -25.26
C GLY A 191 15.78 -4.62 -25.79
N ARG A 192 14.99 -5.70 -25.91
CA ARG A 192 13.61 -5.59 -26.38
C ARG A 192 12.70 -5.02 -25.31
N ARG A 193 11.79 -4.14 -25.72
CA ARG A 193 10.74 -3.55 -24.87
C ARG A 193 9.39 -4.18 -25.15
N TYR A 194 8.61 -4.44 -24.11
CA TYR A 194 7.23 -4.90 -24.24
C TYR A 194 6.36 -4.47 -23.05
N ASP A 195 5.07 -4.29 -23.29
CA ASP A 195 4.10 -3.88 -22.27
C ASP A 195 4.08 -4.89 -21.13
N ARG A 196 4.10 -4.44 -19.88
CA ARG A 196 4.04 -5.31 -18.70
C ARG A 196 2.71 -6.07 -18.62
N PHE A 197 1.62 -5.34 -18.82
CA PHE A 197 0.26 -5.88 -18.74
C PHE A 197 -0.19 -6.27 -20.14
N ARG A 198 -0.54 -7.54 -20.31
CA ARG A 198 -1.07 -8.10 -21.57
C ARG A 198 -2.09 -9.16 -21.27
N GLU A 199 -3.17 -9.19 -22.03
CA GLU A 199 -4.32 -10.09 -21.87
C GLU A 199 -4.90 -10.08 -20.44
N ARG A 200 -4.94 -8.90 -19.83
CA ARG A 200 -5.32 -8.73 -18.42
C ARG A 200 -6.38 -7.65 -18.24
N VAL A 201 -7.35 -7.94 -17.37
CA VAL A 201 -8.17 -6.90 -16.74
C VAL A 201 -7.26 -6.09 -15.81
N THR A 202 -7.23 -4.78 -15.99
CA THR A 202 -6.37 -3.86 -15.22
C THR A 202 -7.15 -3.19 -14.10
N PHE A 203 -6.54 -3.12 -12.92
CA PHE A 203 -7.05 -2.49 -11.71
C PHE A 203 -6.13 -1.32 -11.35
N PRO A 204 -6.48 -0.07 -11.68
CA PRO A 204 -5.63 1.08 -11.37
C PRO A 204 -5.50 1.28 -9.86
N ILE A 205 -4.30 1.56 -9.36
CA ILE A 205 -4.01 1.76 -7.94
C ILE A 205 -3.75 3.24 -7.68
N ARG A 206 -4.58 3.86 -6.83
CA ARG A 206 -4.46 5.27 -6.47
C ARG A 206 -3.89 5.45 -5.07
N ASN A 207 -3.07 6.49 -4.88
CA ASN A 207 -2.64 6.88 -3.54
C ASN A 207 -3.74 7.64 -2.79
N ALA A 208 -3.46 8.03 -1.54
CA ALA A 208 -4.38 8.80 -0.71
C ALA A 208 -4.79 10.18 -1.28
N ARG A 209 -4.03 10.72 -2.26
CA ARG A 209 -4.36 11.96 -2.99
C ARG A 209 -5.08 11.72 -4.32
N GLY A 210 -5.30 10.46 -4.69
CA GLY A 210 -6.01 10.08 -5.91
C GLY A 210 -5.14 9.98 -7.15
N HIS A 211 -3.84 10.25 -7.04
CA HIS A 211 -2.93 10.05 -8.16
C HIS A 211 -2.80 8.56 -8.44
N LEU A 212 -2.90 8.20 -9.72
CA LEU A 212 -2.62 6.85 -10.19
C LEU A 212 -1.12 6.58 -10.08
N ILE A 213 -0.77 5.52 -9.35
CA ILE A 213 0.62 5.19 -9.02
C ILE A 213 1.05 3.80 -9.51
N GLY A 214 0.11 2.96 -9.93
CA GLY A 214 0.40 1.64 -10.47
C GLY A 214 -0.86 0.91 -10.92
N PHE A 215 -0.70 -0.37 -11.26
CA PHE A 215 -1.79 -1.25 -11.67
C PHE A 215 -1.65 -2.63 -11.04
N GLY A 216 -2.79 -3.24 -10.72
CA GLY A 216 -2.96 -4.69 -10.68
C GLY A 216 -3.47 -5.20 -12.04
N GLY A 217 -3.23 -6.46 -12.35
CA GLY A 217 -3.59 -7.06 -13.64
C GLY A 217 -3.96 -8.53 -13.51
N ARG A 218 -5.20 -8.88 -13.84
CA ARG A 218 -5.72 -10.25 -13.75
C ARG A 218 -5.90 -10.86 -15.14
N ILE A 219 -5.30 -12.02 -15.38
CA ILE A 219 -5.49 -12.75 -16.65
C ILE A 219 -6.89 -13.38 -16.71
N ILE A 220 -7.52 -13.42 -17.89
CA ILE A 220 -8.86 -14.02 -18.09
C ILE A 220 -8.83 -15.35 -18.86
N GLY A 221 -7.63 -15.89 -19.09
CA GLY A 221 -7.39 -17.13 -19.81
C GLY A 221 -6.23 -17.93 -19.20
N LYS A 222 -5.54 -18.72 -20.04
CA LYS A 222 -4.37 -19.49 -19.62
C LYS A 222 -3.14 -18.59 -19.53
N GLY A 223 -2.41 -18.68 -18.42
CA GLY A 223 -1.12 -18.01 -18.25
C GLY A 223 -0.85 -17.65 -16.80
N GLU A 224 0.42 -17.45 -16.49
CA GLU A 224 0.88 -17.15 -15.14
C GLU A 224 1.68 -15.84 -15.12
N PRO A 225 1.69 -15.12 -13.97
CA PRO A 225 0.87 -15.38 -12.78
C PRO A 225 -0.60 -14.94 -12.99
N LYS A 226 -1.53 -15.50 -12.21
CA LYS A 226 -2.97 -15.16 -12.26
C LYS A 226 -3.21 -13.66 -12.04
N TYR A 227 -2.56 -13.11 -11.02
CA TYR A 227 -2.49 -11.68 -10.74
C TYR A 227 -1.06 -11.17 -10.91
N LEU A 228 -0.91 -10.01 -11.53
CA LEU A 228 0.35 -9.33 -11.73
C LEU A 228 0.21 -7.89 -11.25
N ASN A 229 1.07 -7.45 -10.35
CA ASN A 229 1.11 -6.05 -9.92
C ASN A 229 2.23 -5.31 -10.64
N SER A 230 2.13 -4.00 -10.72
CA SER A 230 3.28 -3.12 -10.99
C SER A 230 4.46 -3.51 -10.08
N PRO A 231 5.71 -3.40 -10.56
CA PRO A 231 6.87 -3.54 -9.69
C PRO A 231 6.91 -2.40 -8.67
N GLU A 232 7.81 -2.47 -7.68
CA GLU A 232 8.13 -1.29 -6.88
C GLU A 232 8.63 -0.17 -7.83
N THR A 233 8.14 1.05 -7.63
CA THR A 233 8.55 2.24 -8.41
C THR A 233 8.82 3.39 -7.46
N PRO A 234 9.43 4.50 -7.92
CA PRO A 234 9.62 5.67 -7.07
C PRO A 234 8.32 6.21 -6.45
N ILE A 235 7.15 5.94 -7.03
CA ILE A 235 5.87 6.47 -6.58
C ILE A 235 4.89 5.41 -6.06
N PHE A 236 5.26 4.13 -6.10
CA PHE A 236 4.41 3.02 -5.71
C PHE A 236 5.21 1.97 -4.94
N SER A 237 4.74 1.67 -3.73
CA SER A 237 5.28 0.58 -2.93
C SER A 237 4.18 -0.29 -2.35
N LYS A 238 4.24 -1.59 -2.64
CA LYS A 238 3.20 -2.56 -2.22
C LYS A 238 3.09 -2.69 -0.72
N GLY A 239 4.20 -2.56 0.00
CA GLY A 239 4.25 -2.63 1.46
C GLY A 239 3.68 -1.39 2.16
N SER A 240 3.26 -0.37 1.40
CA SER A 240 2.68 0.83 1.95
C SER A 240 1.29 1.16 1.40
N GLU A 241 0.93 0.73 0.20
CA GLU A 241 -0.31 1.16 -0.47
C GLU A 241 -1.44 0.12 -0.34
N LEU A 242 -2.68 0.62 -0.27
CA LEU A 242 -3.89 -0.21 -0.16
C LEU A 242 -4.79 0.11 -1.35
N TYR A 243 -5.17 -0.92 -2.11
CA TYR A 243 -6.14 -0.77 -3.18
C TYR A 243 -7.51 -0.43 -2.61
N GLY A 244 -8.27 0.43 -3.29
CA GLY A 244 -9.61 0.84 -2.87
C GLY A 244 -9.63 1.92 -1.80
N LEU A 245 -8.50 2.25 -1.13
CA LEU A 245 -8.50 3.25 -0.05
C LEU A 245 -8.95 4.63 -0.53
N TRP A 246 -8.60 5.01 -1.76
CA TRP A 246 -9.10 6.24 -2.37
C TRP A 246 -10.60 6.12 -2.65
N GLU A 247 -11.06 5.05 -3.28
CA GLU A 247 -12.46 4.83 -3.65
C GLU A 247 -13.39 4.72 -2.42
N ALA A 248 -12.87 4.20 -1.31
CA ALA A 248 -13.59 3.90 -0.08
C ALA A 248 -13.65 5.08 0.90
N ARG A 249 -12.91 6.18 0.71
CA ARG A 249 -12.73 7.25 1.72
C ARG A 249 -14.04 7.76 2.33
N GLN A 250 -15.07 7.92 1.50
CA GLN A 250 -16.36 8.48 1.92
C GLN A 250 -17.18 7.43 2.65
N ALA A 251 -17.15 6.18 2.14
CA ALA A 251 -17.81 5.06 2.78
C ALA A 251 -17.19 4.73 4.14
N ILE A 252 -15.86 4.73 4.26
CA ILE A 252 -15.17 4.50 5.55
C ILE A 252 -15.62 5.53 6.59
N ARG A 253 -15.76 6.81 6.22
CA ARG A 253 -16.25 7.86 7.13
C ARG A 253 -17.72 7.65 7.51
N LYS A 254 -18.55 7.31 6.53
CA LYS A 254 -19.99 7.10 6.73
C LYS A 254 -20.27 5.89 7.64
N GLU A 255 -19.58 4.79 7.37
CA GLU A 255 -19.78 3.52 8.09
C GLU A 255 -18.95 3.46 9.40
N GLY A 256 -17.99 4.37 9.57
CA GLY A 256 -17.13 4.41 10.75
C GLY A 256 -16.15 3.23 10.85
N MET A 257 -15.93 2.47 9.77
CA MET A 257 -15.06 1.30 9.75
C MET A 257 -14.37 1.12 8.38
N VAL A 258 -13.22 0.43 8.39
CA VAL A 258 -12.55 -0.05 7.18
C VAL A 258 -12.42 -1.57 7.20
N VAL A 259 -12.81 -2.21 6.09
CA VAL A 259 -12.72 -3.66 5.91
C VAL A 259 -11.51 -3.97 5.04
N VAL A 260 -10.57 -4.77 5.54
CA VAL A 260 -9.36 -5.17 4.82
C VAL A 260 -9.54 -6.57 4.27
N VAL A 261 -9.45 -6.73 2.95
CA VAL A 261 -9.54 -8.01 2.23
C VAL A 261 -8.23 -8.29 1.46
N GLU A 262 -8.09 -9.47 0.86
CA GLU A 262 -6.85 -9.86 0.18
C GLU A 262 -6.74 -9.37 -1.28
N GLY A 263 -7.87 -9.33 -2.00
CA GLY A 263 -7.86 -9.17 -3.45
C GLY A 263 -8.56 -7.93 -3.98
N TYR A 264 -8.13 -7.49 -5.17
CA TYR A 264 -8.82 -6.45 -5.93
C TYR A 264 -10.29 -6.79 -6.21
N MET A 265 -10.54 -8.05 -6.55
CA MET A 265 -11.89 -8.52 -6.88
C MET A 265 -12.81 -8.50 -5.66
N ASP A 266 -12.29 -8.78 -4.46
CA ASP A 266 -13.05 -8.70 -3.22
C ASP A 266 -13.53 -7.28 -2.96
N VAL A 267 -12.65 -6.30 -3.08
CA VAL A 267 -13.01 -4.87 -2.94
C VAL A 267 -14.08 -4.46 -3.96
N VAL A 268 -13.90 -4.85 -5.21
CA VAL A 268 -14.83 -4.49 -6.30
C VAL A 268 -16.18 -5.19 -6.13
N ALA A 269 -16.20 -6.47 -5.73
CA ALA A 269 -17.41 -7.25 -5.50
C ALA A 269 -18.19 -6.74 -4.27
N LEU A 270 -17.51 -6.40 -3.18
CA LEU A 270 -18.12 -5.80 -2.00
C LEU A 270 -18.73 -4.42 -2.35
N ALA A 271 -18.01 -3.58 -3.08
CA ALA A 271 -18.52 -2.29 -3.52
C ALA A 271 -19.77 -2.42 -4.42
N GLN A 272 -19.79 -3.42 -5.31
CA GLN A 272 -20.96 -3.73 -6.15
C GLN A 272 -22.23 -4.05 -5.34
N LEU A 273 -22.07 -4.54 -4.11
CA LEU A 273 -23.17 -4.88 -3.21
C LEU A 273 -23.36 -3.84 -2.09
N GLY A 274 -22.80 -2.64 -2.28
CA GLY A 274 -22.96 -1.51 -1.36
C GLY A 274 -22.13 -1.61 -0.08
N ILE A 275 -21.12 -2.48 -0.04
CA ILE A 275 -20.11 -2.52 1.04
C ILE A 275 -18.86 -1.84 0.50
N GLU A 276 -18.89 -0.51 0.53
CA GLU A 276 -17.89 0.32 -0.15
C GLU A 276 -16.69 0.69 0.72
N CYS A 277 -16.69 0.30 2.00
CA CYS A 277 -15.61 0.57 2.95
C CYS A 277 -14.47 -0.47 2.89
N ALA A 278 -14.42 -1.28 1.83
CA ALA A 278 -13.42 -2.33 1.64
C ALA A 278 -12.13 -1.81 0.96
N VAL A 279 -10.99 -2.31 1.42
CA VAL A 279 -9.64 -2.06 0.86
C VAL A 279 -8.85 -3.36 0.80
N ALA A 280 -7.85 -3.44 -0.07
CA ALA A 280 -7.01 -4.65 -0.20
C ALA A 280 -5.52 -4.39 -0.12
N THR A 281 -4.78 -5.36 0.42
CA THR A 281 -3.32 -5.41 0.26
C THR A 281 -2.96 -5.81 -1.17
N LEU A 282 -1.74 -5.51 -1.58
CA LEU A 282 -1.30 -5.62 -2.98
C LEU A 282 -0.50 -6.90 -3.23
N GLY A 283 -1.04 -8.04 -2.79
CA GLY A 283 -0.37 -9.35 -2.87
C GLY A 283 0.83 -9.47 -1.91
N THR A 284 0.77 -8.79 -0.77
CA THR A 284 1.76 -8.81 0.30
C THR A 284 1.06 -8.96 1.64
N ALA A 285 1.78 -9.45 2.65
CA ALA A 285 1.28 -9.43 4.03
C ALA A 285 1.00 -7.98 4.48
N THR A 286 0.09 -7.83 5.43
CA THR A 286 -0.17 -6.54 6.10
C THR A 286 1.08 -6.06 6.82
N THR A 287 1.43 -4.78 6.64
CA THR A 287 2.60 -4.16 7.27
C THR A 287 2.16 -3.13 8.32
N PRO A 288 3.03 -2.72 9.26
CA PRO A 288 2.72 -1.63 10.17
C PRO A 288 2.38 -0.32 9.44
N VAL A 289 2.95 -0.08 8.25
CA VAL A 289 2.64 1.08 7.42
C VAL A 289 1.20 1.03 6.91
N HIS A 290 0.71 -0.16 6.51
CA HIS A 290 -0.70 -0.35 6.17
C HIS A 290 -1.60 -0.04 7.37
N VAL A 291 -1.28 -0.60 8.54
CA VAL A 291 -2.07 -0.38 9.76
C VAL A 291 -2.11 1.11 10.13
N GLN A 292 -1.00 1.84 10.04
CA GLN A 292 -0.99 3.29 10.25
C GLN A 292 -1.90 4.04 9.27
N LYS A 293 -1.96 3.63 8.00
CA LYS A 293 -2.87 4.25 7.02
C LYS A 293 -4.33 3.93 7.35
N LEU A 294 -4.63 2.68 7.75
CA LEU A 294 -5.97 2.26 8.15
C LEU A 294 -6.46 3.04 9.37
N LEU A 295 -5.64 3.14 10.42
CA LEU A 295 -5.95 3.87 11.65
C LEU A 295 -6.03 5.39 11.49
N ARG A 296 -5.54 5.94 10.37
CA ARG A 296 -5.81 7.34 9.98
C ARG A 296 -7.15 7.50 9.27
N ALA A 297 -7.68 6.42 8.68
CA ALA A 297 -8.94 6.43 7.95
C ALA A 297 -10.13 6.12 8.85
N SER A 298 -9.97 5.20 9.82
CA SER A 298 -10.95 4.90 10.85
C SER A 298 -10.29 4.31 12.09
N ASP A 299 -10.88 4.56 13.26
CA ASP A 299 -10.53 3.90 14.52
C ASP A 299 -11.08 2.45 14.59
N SER A 300 -11.92 2.02 13.64
CA SER A 300 -12.41 0.64 13.52
C SER A 300 -11.89 -0.04 12.25
N VAL A 301 -11.11 -1.11 12.43
CA VAL A 301 -10.50 -1.92 11.36
C VAL A 301 -10.94 -3.36 11.49
N ILE A 302 -11.47 -3.94 10.42
CA ILE A 302 -11.85 -5.35 10.36
C ILE A 302 -11.06 -6.02 9.25
N PHE A 303 -10.20 -6.98 9.59
CA PHE A 303 -9.55 -7.84 8.60
C PHE A 303 -10.45 -9.02 8.26
N SER A 304 -10.76 -9.24 6.99
CA SER A 304 -11.53 -10.37 6.50
C SER A 304 -10.60 -11.31 5.74
N PHE A 305 -10.40 -12.51 6.28
CA PHE A 305 -9.56 -13.55 5.71
C PHE A 305 -10.41 -14.78 5.36
N ASP A 306 -9.88 -15.58 4.44
CA ASP A 306 -10.42 -16.90 4.14
C ASP A 306 -10.35 -17.78 5.40
N GLY A 307 -11.31 -18.68 5.58
CA GLY A 307 -11.41 -19.55 6.77
C GLY A 307 -10.29 -20.59 6.94
N ASP A 308 -9.46 -20.74 5.92
CA ASP A 308 -8.46 -21.80 5.85
C ASP A 308 -7.18 -21.51 6.68
N LYS A 309 -6.25 -22.47 6.66
CA LYS A 309 -4.97 -22.34 7.38
C LYS A 309 -4.10 -21.20 6.85
N ALA A 310 -4.18 -20.87 5.56
CA ALA A 310 -3.42 -19.79 4.96
C ALA A 310 -3.97 -18.43 5.41
N GLY A 311 -5.29 -18.26 5.41
CA GLY A 311 -6.00 -17.09 5.93
C GLY A 311 -5.70 -16.86 7.41
N ARG A 312 -5.73 -17.90 8.25
CA ARG A 312 -5.31 -17.78 9.67
C ARG A 312 -3.85 -17.35 9.84
N LYS A 313 -2.95 -17.86 9.01
CA LYS A 313 -1.53 -17.43 9.02
C LYS A 313 -1.39 -15.97 8.61
N ALA A 314 -2.15 -15.51 7.61
CA ALA A 314 -2.19 -14.12 7.20
C ALA A 314 -2.78 -13.22 8.30
N ALA A 315 -3.84 -13.67 8.98
CA ALA A 315 -4.43 -13.00 10.14
C ALA A 315 -3.43 -12.83 11.28
N TRP A 316 -2.65 -13.86 11.60
CA TRP A 316 -1.60 -13.76 12.62
C TRP A 316 -0.54 -12.72 12.25
N ARG A 317 -0.11 -12.66 10.98
CA ARG A 317 0.84 -11.62 10.52
C ARG A 317 0.23 -10.22 10.58
N ALA A 318 -1.05 -10.07 10.26
CA ALA A 318 -1.75 -8.80 10.39
C ALA A 318 -1.88 -8.38 11.87
N LEU A 319 -2.14 -9.32 12.77
CA LEU A 319 -2.14 -9.09 14.21
C LEU A 319 -0.78 -8.56 14.68
N GLU A 320 0.33 -9.23 14.32
CA GLU A 320 1.68 -8.79 14.68
C GLU A 320 1.96 -7.36 14.19
N ALA A 321 1.54 -7.03 12.96
CA ALA A 321 1.67 -5.67 12.41
C ALA A 321 0.83 -4.62 13.15
N CYS A 322 -0.24 -5.03 13.84
CA CYS A 322 -1.12 -4.14 14.60
C CYS A 322 -0.60 -3.83 16.01
N LEU A 323 0.06 -4.79 16.68
CA LEU A 323 0.43 -4.67 18.10
C LEU A 323 1.17 -3.36 18.45
N PRO A 324 2.19 -2.90 17.68
CA PRO A 324 2.92 -1.67 18.00
C PRO A 324 2.11 -0.38 17.88
N LEU A 325 0.93 -0.45 17.26
CA LEU A 325 0.09 0.69 16.91
C LEU A 325 -1.21 0.73 17.70
N LEU A 326 -1.37 -0.19 18.66
CA LEU A 326 -2.54 -0.25 19.51
C LEU A 326 -2.67 0.98 20.40
N ARG A 327 -3.90 1.45 20.54
CA ARG A 327 -4.33 2.51 21.45
C ARG A 327 -5.61 2.07 22.15
N ASP A 328 -5.96 2.73 23.24
CA ASP A 328 -7.15 2.37 24.01
C ASP A 328 -8.48 2.76 23.32
N ASP A 329 -8.42 3.61 22.29
CA ASP A 329 -9.58 4.18 21.59
C ASP A 329 -9.88 3.53 20.23
N ILE A 330 -9.13 2.50 19.82
CA ILE A 330 -9.31 1.83 18.53
C ILE A 330 -9.88 0.41 18.68
N SER A 331 -10.55 -0.07 17.62
CA SER A 331 -11.09 -1.42 17.51
C SER A 331 -10.49 -2.14 16.32
N ILE A 332 -9.78 -3.24 16.57
CA ILE A 332 -9.26 -4.13 15.52
C ILE A 332 -9.90 -5.51 15.67
N ARG A 333 -10.47 -6.03 14.59
CA ARG A 333 -11.19 -7.32 14.56
C ARG A 333 -10.79 -8.18 13.37
N PHE A 334 -11.02 -9.48 13.48
CA PHE A 334 -10.72 -10.51 12.49
C PHE A 334 -11.99 -11.30 12.15
N LEU A 335 -12.43 -11.20 10.90
CA LEU A 335 -13.50 -11.99 10.33
C LEU A 335 -12.88 -13.17 9.57
N PHE A 336 -13.22 -14.39 9.99
CA PHE A 336 -12.92 -15.62 9.26
C PHE A 336 -14.20 -16.09 8.58
N LEU A 337 -14.18 -16.18 7.26
CA LEU A 337 -15.29 -16.71 6.47
C LEU A 337 -15.32 -18.26 6.56
N PRO A 338 -16.44 -18.93 6.23
CA PRO A 338 -16.46 -20.38 6.15
C PRO A 338 -15.43 -20.93 5.16
N ASP A 339 -14.99 -22.16 5.40
CA ASP A 339 -14.10 -22.88 4.49
C ASP A 339 -14.69 -22.84 3.08
N GLU A 340 -13.86 -22.55 2.07
CA GLU A 340 -14.19 -22.34 0.65
C GLU A 340 -14.66 -20.93 0.23
N HIS A 341 -14.84 -20.00 1.17
CA HIS A 341 -15.28 -18.64 0.84
C HIS A 341 -14.20 -17.57 1.01
N ASP A 342 -13.95 -16.86 -0.10
CA ASP A 342 -13.39 -15.49 -0.11
C ASP A 342 -14.53 -14.45 0.03
N PRO A 343 -14.23 -13.17 0.34
CA PRO A 343 -15.26 -12.14 0.45
C PRO A 343 -16.13 -12.00 -0.82
N ASP A 344 -15.55 -12.10 -2.03
CA ASP A 344 -16.27 -12.10 -3.32
C ASP A 344 -17.34 -13.22 -3.38
N SER A 345 -16.94 -14.47 -3.16
CA SER A 345 -17.86 -15.62 -3.20
C SER A 345 -18.88 -15.61 -2.07
N TYR A 346 -18.47 -15.26 -0.84
CA TYR A 346 -19.38 -15.20 0.30
C TYR A 346 -20.50 -14.19 0.06
N VAL A 347 -20.16 -12.96 -0.35
CA VAL A 347 -21.15 -11.89 -0.51
C VAL A 347 -22.09 -12.17 -1.68
N ARG A 348 -21.62 -12.87 -2.73
CA ARG A 348 -22.45 -13.30 -3.85
C ARG A 348 -23.44 -14.41 -3.48
N GLU A 349 -23.01 -15.35 -2.64
CA GLU A 349 -23.86 -16.46 -2.22
C GLU A 349 -24.87 -16.05 -1.13
N PHE A 350 -24.41 -15.31 -0.13
CA PHE A 350 -25.19 -15.03 1.08
C PHE A 350 -25.76 -13.62 1.15
N GLY A 351 -25.32 -12.72 0.27
CA GLY A 351 -25.79 -11.34 0.19
C GLY A 351 -25.10 -10.38 1.16
N ALA A 352 -25.28 -9.08 0.90
CA ALA A 352 -24.64 -7.99 1.64
C ALA A 352 -25.05 -7.94 3.12
N GLU A 353 -26.33 -8.18 3.44
CA GLU A 353 -26.83 -8.13 4.82
C GLU A 353 -26.17 -9.19 5.71
N ARG A 354 -25.98 -10.40 5.18
CA ARG A 354 -25.30 -11.47 5.91
C ARG A 354 -23.81 -11.17 6.10
N PHE A 355 -23.16 -10.59 5.11
CA PHE A 355 -21.77 -10.12 5.26
C PHE A 355 -21.65 -8.99 6.28
N ARG A 356 -22.56 -8.00 6.27
CA ARG A 356 -22.61 -6.95 7.29
C ARG A 356 -22.78 -7.53 8.68
N LYS A 357 -23.67 -8.50 8.87
CA LYS A 357 -23.83 -9.21 10.14
C LYS A 357 -22.53 -9.90 10.56
N ALA A 358 -21.85 -10.59 9.64
CA ALA A 358 -20.57 -11.24 9.91
C ALA A 358 -19.48 -10.23 10.33
N LEU A 359 -19.44 -9.04 9.73
CA LEU A 359 -18.54 -7.96 10.16
C LEU A 359 -18.78 -7.52 11.62
N HIS A 360 -20.05 -7.41 12.04
CA HIS A 360 -20.38 -7.05 13.43
C HIS A 360 -19.97 -8.14 14.43
N GLU A 361 -20.06 -9.41 14.00
CA GLU A 361 -19.71 -10.58 14.80
C GLU A 361 -18.21 -10.96 14.74
N ALA A 362 -17.40 -10.24 13.94
CA ALA A 362 -15.98 -10.50 13.75
C ALA A 362 -15.23 -10.59 15.10
N MET A 363 -14.22 -11.43 15.21
CA MET A 363 -13.52 -11.69 16.46
C MET A 363 -12.61 -10.51 16.87
N PRO A 364 -12.68 -9.99 18.11
CA PRO A 364 -11.74 -8.97 18.59
C PRO A 364 -10.28 -9.44 18.56
N LEU A 365 -9.34 -8.51 18.33
CA LEU A 365 -7.91 -8.82 18.29
C LEU A 365 -7.40 -9.58 19.52
N SER A 366 -7.82 -9.19 20.74
CA SER A 366 -7.39 -9.87 21.98
C SER A 366 -7.83 -11.32 22.03
N GLN A 367 -9.10 -11.58 21.67
CA GLN A 367 -9.66 -12.94 21.65
C GLN A 367 -8.98 -13.80 20.60
N PHE A 368 -8.73 -13.26 19.40
CA PHE A 368 -7.99 -13.97 18.37
C PHE A 368 -6.56 -14.30 18.83
N MET A 369 -5.85 -13.32 19.40
CA MET A 369 -4.48 -13.50 19.89
C MET A 369 -4.38 -14.63 20.93
N LEU A 370 -5.23 -14.56 21.97
CA LEU A 370 -5.19 -15.49 23.08
C LEU A 370 -5.72 -16.87 22.70
N GLY A 371 -6.75 -16.93 21.84
CA GLY A 371 -7.28 -18.19 21.31
C GLY A 371 -6.23 -18.96 20.52
N GLU A 372 -5.56 -18.30 19.56
CA GLU A 372 -4.52 -18.94 18.76
C GLU A 372 -3.31 -19.37 19.60
N LEU A 373 -2.92 -18.61 20.62
CA LEU A 373 -1.87 -19.03 21.56
C LEU A 373 -2.29 -20.29 22.34
N ALA A 374 -3.52 -20.33 22.85
CA ALA A 374 -4.03 -21.49 23.57
C ALA A 374 -4.07 -22.74 22.69
N GLU A 375 -4.52 -22.61 21.43
CA GLU A 375 -4.62 -23.72 20.48
C GLU A 375 -3.26 -24.33 20.09
N ARG A 376 -2.17 -23.56 20.17
CA ARG A 376 -0.80 -24.03 19.86
C ARG A 376 -0.19 -24.89 20.97
N HIS A 377 -0.80 -24.94 22.16
CA HIS A 377 -0.19 -25.55 23.34
C HIS A 377 -1.16 -26.46 24.10
N GLN A 378 -0.59 -27.41 24.85
CA GLN A 378 -1.34 -28.36 25.68
C GLN A 378 -1.71 -27.72 27.03
N MET A 379 -2.81 -26.97 27.08
CA MET A 379 -3.13 -26.06 28.20
C MET A 379 -3.51 -26.73 29.53
N ASP A 380 -3.81 -28.03 29.51
CA ASP A 380 -3.97 -28.88 30.70
C ASP A 380 -2.63 -29.24 31.37
N GLU A 381 -1.52 -29.23 30.62
CA GLU A 381 -0.17 -29.47 31.13
C GLU A 381 0.51 -28.18 31.63
N ALA A 382 1.35 -28.29 32.66
CA ALA A 382 2.11 -27.14 33.17
C ALA A 382 3.10 -26.61 32.13
N GLU A 383 3.76 -27.52 31.40
CA GLU A 383 4.71 -27.26 30.32
C GLU A 383 4.03 -26.56 29.13
N GLY A 384 2.79 -26.92 28.80
CA GLY A 384 2.01 -26.23 27.76
C GLY A 384 1.68 -24.80 28.15
N ARG A 385 1.21 -24.57 29.40
CA ARG A 385 0.95 -23.20 29.89
C ARG A 385 2.22 -22.35 29.98
N ALA A 386 3.34 -22.93 30.40
CA ALA A 386 4.64 -22.24 30.42
C ALA A 386 5.09 -21.81 29.01
N ARG A 387 4.94 -22.69 28.00
CA ARG A 387 5.20 -22.35 26.59
C ARG A 387 4.26 -21.27 26.06
N CYS A 388 2.97 -21.31 26.42
CA CYS A 388 2.02 -20.26 26.08
C CYS A 388 2.45 -18.88 26.60
N VAL A 389 2.93 -18.79 27.86
CA VAL A 389 3.47 -17.53 28.40
C VAL A 389 4.73 -17.11 27.66
N HIS A 390 5.61 -18.05 27.32
CA HIS A 390 6.83 -17.78 26.55
C HIS A 390 6.52 -17.16 25.18
N ASP A 391 5.57 -17.74 24.44
CA ASP A 391 5.20 -17.28 23.09
C ASP A 391 4.37 -15.98 23.13
N ALA A 392 3.61 -15.75 24.20
CA ALA A 392 2.84 -14.51 24.39
C ALA A 392 3.74 -13.31 24.76
N LYS A 393 4.89 -13.54 25.40
CA LYS A 393 5.81 -12.50 25.87
C LYS A 393 6.19 -11.48 24.79
N PRO A 394 6.71 -11.85 23.61
CA PRO A 394 7.07 -10.88 22.57
C PRO A 394 5.86 -10.07 22.07
N LEU A 395 4.66 -10.66 22.05
CA LEU A 395 3.44 -9.98 21.63
C LEU A 395 3.03 -8.90 22.65
N LEU A 396 3.03 -9.24 23.94
CA LEU A 396 2.74 -8.28 25.01
C LEU A 396 3.77 -7.14 25.07
N GLN A 397 5.04 -7.44 24.78
CA GLN A 397 6.10 -6.44 24.71
C GLN A 397 5.96 -5.49 23.52
N ALA A 398 5.39 -5.95 22.40
CA ALA A 398 5.09 -5.10 21.26
C ALA A 398 3.92 -4.13 21.51
N MET A 399 3.04 -4.42 22.48
CA MET A 399 1.90 -3.56 22.80
C MET A 399 2.33 -2.30 23.59
N PRO A 400 1.92 -1.10 23.15
CA PRO A 400 2.08 0.12 23.94
C PRO A 400 1.41 0.03 25.32
N ALA A 401 1.92 0.80 26.28
CA ALA A 401 1.29 0.94 27.59
C ALA A 401 -0.12 1.55 27.45
N GLY A 402 -1.12 0.88 28.02
CA GLY A 402 -2.52 1.29 27.94
C GLY A 402 -3.45 0.31 28.64
N ALA A 403 -4.71 0.70 28.77
CA ALA A 403 -5.75 -0.13 29.36
C ALA A 403 -5.92 -1.47 28.61
N LEU A 404 -5.83 -1.45 27.27
CA LEU A 404 -5.96 -2.67 26.46
C LEU A 404 -4.86 -3.70 26.80
N ARG A 405 -3.60 -3.26 26.91
CA ARG A 405 -2.49 -4.14 27.31
C ARG A 405 -2.74 -4.77 28.68
N MET A 406 -3.22 -3.99 29.64
CA MET A 406 -3.55 -4.49 30.98
C MET A 406 -4.68 -5.52 30.97
N GLN A 407 -5.74 -5.31 30.18
CA GLN A 407 -6.82 -6.30 30.06
C GLN A 407 -6.33 -7.61 29.43
N VAL A 408 -5.54 -7.52 28.35
CA VAL A 408 -4.96 -8.70 27.70
C VAL A 408 -4.02 -9.47 28.63
N GLN A 409 -3.20 -8.77 29.43
CA GLN A 409 -2.37 -9.43 30.46
C GLN A 409 -3.22 -10.18 31.49
N ARG A 410 -4.32 -9.58 31.94
CA ARG A 410 -5.24 -10.21 32.90
C ARG A 410 -5.88 -11.47 32.30
N GLU A 411 -6.33 -11.40 31.05
CA GLU A 411 -6.90 -12.55 30.33
C GLU A 411 -5.86 -13.66 30.13
N LEU A 412 -4.61 -13.32 29.79
CA LEU A 412 -3.53 -14.30 29.66
C LEU A 412 -3.19 -14.98 31.01
N ALA A 413 -3.19 -14.22 32.11
CA ALA A 413 -2.94 -14.78 33.44
C ALA A 413 -4.01 -15.80 33.81
N GLN A 414 -5.29 -15.47 33.58
CA GLN A 414 -6.40 -16.39 33.78
C GLN A 414 -6.28 -17.64 32.91
N LEU A 415 -5.97 -17.46 31.63
CA LEU A 415 -5.80 -18.55 30.65
C LEU A 415 -4.67 -19.51 31.05
N THR A 416 -3.60 -19.00 31.64
CA THR A 416 -2.42 -19.78 32.04
C THR A 416 -2.43 -20.20 33.52
N ARG A 417 -3.53 -19.92 34.24
CA ARG A 417 -3.72 -20.22 35.67
C ARG A 417 -2.67 -19.57 36.58
N LEU A 418 -2.19 -18.40 36.19
CA LEU A 418 -1.31 -17.55 36.98
C LEU A 418 -2.11 -16.40 37.60
N THR A 419 -1.59 -15.82 38.67
CA THR A 419 -2.00 -14.51 39.14
C THR A 419 -1.44 -13.42 38.22
N THR A 420 -2.05 -12.24 38.23
CA THR A 420 -1.56 -11.08 37.48
C THR A 420 -0.15 -10.68 37.91
N GLU A 421 0.16 -10.86 39.19
CA GLU A 421 1.45 -10.57 39.80
C GLU A 421 2.53 -11.56 39.34
N GLU A 422 2.23 -12.86 39.31
CA GLU A 422 3.13 -13.89 38.78
C GLU A 422 3.43 -13.67 37.29
N LEU A 423 2.40 -13.38 36.48
CA LEU A 423 2.60 -13.11 35.06
C LEU A 423 3.48 -11.87 34.84
N ALA A 424 3.27 -10.79 35.62
CA ALA A 424 4.08 -9.58 35.54
C ALA A 424 5.55 -9.81 35.89
N GLN A 425 5.86 -10.75 36.79
CA GLN A 425 7.24 -11.15 37.10
C GLN A 425 7.91 -11.90 35.95
N LEU A 426 7.16 -12.77 35.24
CA LEU A 426 7.67 -13.56 34.12
C LEU A 426 7.81 -12.75 32.82
N VAL A 427 6.92 -11.77 32.64
CA VAL A 427 6.86 -10.88 31.48
C VAL A 427 7.11 -9.44 31.94
N PRO A 428 8.36 -9.07 32.27
CA PRO A 428 8.67 -7.69 32.59
C PRO A 428 8.46 -6.85 31.33
N LEU A 429 7.44 -5.99 31.37
CA LEU A 429 7.17 -5.02 30.32
C LEU A 429 7.94 -3.75 30.64
N GLN A 430 8.78 -3.31 29.71
CA GLN A 430 9.34 -1.96 29.76
C GLN A 430 8.36 -1.02 29.08
N ASP A 431 8.15 0.16 29.66
CA ASP A 431 7.41 1.20 28.97
C ASP A 431 8.28 1.74 27.84
N VAL A 432 8.03 1.24 26.63
CA VAL A 432 8.59 1.83 25.42
C VAL A 432 7.87 3.17 25.22
N PRO A 433 8.58 4.31 25.16
CA PRO A 433 7.94 5.59 24.88
C PRO A 433 7.18 5.47 23.56
N SER A 434 5.91 5.88 23.56
CA SER A 434 5.09 5.98 22.36
C SER A 434 5.90 6.76 21.31
N GLY A 435 6.21 6.13 20.18
CA GLY A 435 6.94 6.79 19.09
C GLY A 435 6.26 8.10 18.67
N PRO A 436 6.97 9.01 17.99
CA PRO A 436 6.48 10.37 17.74
C PRO A 436 5.35 10.36 16.71
N LEU A 437 4.12 10.11 17.16
CA LEU A 437 2.91 10.29 16.37
C LEU A 437 1.86 10.95 17.25
N VAL A 438 1.72 12.26 17.00
CA VAL A 438 0.58 13.11 17.32
C VAL A 438 0.19 13.14 18.80
N GLN A 439 0.72 14.13 19.52
CA GLN A 439 0.07 14.65 20.72
C GLN A 439 -1.38 15.01 20.35
N THR A 440 -2.33 14.20 20.80
CA THR A 440 -3.71 14.64 20.97
C THR A 440 -3.69 15.78 21.99
N PRO A 441 -4.30 16.94 21.73
CA PRO A 441 -4.54 17.91 22.78
C PRO A 441 -5.37 17.23 23.85
N ALA A 442 -4.76 17.04 25.01
CA ALA A 442 -5.41 16.52 26.20
C ALA A 442 -6.71 17.29 26.45
N GLN A 443 -7.74 16.56 26.86
CA GLN A 443 -8.99 17.07 27.38
C GLN A 443 -8.74 18.21 28.38
N MET A 444 -8.97 19.45 27.96
CA MET A 444 -9.30 20.51 28.91
C MET A 444 -10.77 20.35 29.29
N ARG A 445 -11.05 19.44 30.24
CA ARG A 445 -12.18 19.65 31.16
C ARG A 445 -11.77 20.80 32.09
N GLY A 446 -11.91 22.02 31.59
CA GLY A 446 -11.87 23.21 32.42
C GLY A 446 -13.10 23.23 33.31
N THR A 447 -12.93 22.84 34.56
CA THR A 447 -13.82 23.19 35.65
C THR A 447 -14.01 24.71 35.64
N SER A 448 -15.22 25.18 35.38
CA SER A 448 -15.61 26.55 35.66
C SER A 448 -16.79 26.57 36.62
N PRO A 449 -16.82 27.54 37.55
CA PRO A 449 -17.62 27.48 38.77
C PRO A 449 -19.08 27.81 38.45
N VAL A 450 -19.99 27.13 39.15
CA VAL A 450 -21.40 27.49 39.22
C VAL A 450 -21.53 28.89 39.85
N PRO A 451 -22.16 29.89 39.20
CA PRO A 451 -22.70 31.02 39.92
C PRO A 451 -24.11 30.71 40.37
N ALA A 452 -24.37 31.09 41.61
CA ALA A 452 -25.61 30.90 42.33
C ALA A 452 -26.82 31.57 41.66
N ARG A 453 -27.99 30.97 41.92
CA ARG A 453 -29.31 31.56 41.71
C ARG A 453 -29.41 32.92 42.41
N SER A 454 -29.93 33.92 41.70
CA SER A 454 -30.69 35.00 42.32
C SER A 454 -32.01 35.17 41.59
N GLU A 455 -33.08 35.15 42.38
CA GLU A 455 -34.45 35.42 41.99
C GLU A 455 -34.61 36.90 41.64
N SER A 456 -35.32 37.21 40.56
CA SER A 456 -36.24 38.35 40.54
C SER A 456 -37.31 38.17 39.47
N ASN A 457 -38.48 38.65 39.85
CA ASN A 457 -39.81 38.38 39.34
C ASN A 457 -40.22 39.41 38.26
N ASN A 458 -41.37 39.16 37.61
CA ASN A 458 -42.11 39.93 36.57
C ASN A 458 -41.91 39.34 35.15
N GLY A 459 -42.92 38.88 34.41
CA GLY A 459 -44.37 38.91 34.54
C GLY A 459 -45.00 39.12 33.15
N VAL A 460 -45.84 38.17 32.70
CA VAL A 460 -46.92 38.32 31.68
C VAL A 460 -46.42 38.54 30.22
N GLN A 461 -46.88 37.88 29.14
CA GLN A 461 -48.24 37.58 28.65
C GLN A 461 -48.20 36.55 27.48
N ASP A 462 -49.31 35.83 27.29
CA ASP A 462 -49.62 34.86 26.22
C ASP A 462 -49.42 35.35 24.78
N SER A 463 -49.07 34.42 23.87
CA SER A 463 -49.84 34.19 22.64
C SER A 463 -49.55 32.82 22.06
N ALA A 464 -50.65 32.08 21.86
CA ALA A 464 -50.73 30.85 21.11
C ALA A 464 -50.54 31.13 19.61
N ASP A 465 -49.90 30.22 18.89
CA ASP A 465 -50.27 29.81 17.54
C ASP A 465 -49.34 28.67 17.07
N ALA A 466 -49.88 27.46 17.06
CA ALA A 466 -49.33 26.32 16.34
C ALA A 466 -50.43 25.81 15.40
N PRO A 467 -50.16 25.59 14.09
CA PRO A 467 -51.03 24.78 13.27
C PRO A 467 -50.45 23.37 13.08
N ASP A 468 -51.33 22.45 13.44
CA ASP A 468 -51.46 21.03 13.11
C ASP A 468 -51.46 20.76 11.60
N TRP A 469 -50.95 19.60 11.19
CA TRP A 469 -51.21 19.00 9.87
C TRP A 469 -51.24 17.47 10.00
N GLY A 470 -52.45 16.91 9.91
CA GLY A 470 -52.72 15.48 9.71
C GLY A 470 -52.49 15.02 8.25
N PRO A 471 -52.64 13.70 7.99
CA PRO A 471 -52.21 13.04 6.76
C PRO A 471 -53.38 12.89 5.77
N ASP A 472 -53.14 13.11 4.46
CA ASP A 472 -53.86 12.47 3.35
C ASP A 472 -53.28 12.92 2.00
N HIS A 473 -52.78 11.95 1.20
CA HIS A 473 -53.02 11.77 -0.24
C HIS A 473 -51.90 10.97 -0.94
N GLU A 474 -52.28 9.78 -1.42
CA GLU A 474 -51.63 9.02 -2.49
C GLU A 474 -52.13 9.47 -3.89
N PRO A 475 -51.47 9.05 -5.00
CA PRO A 475 -51.21 9.86 -6.20
C PRO A 475 -52.20 9.64 -7.36
N PRO A 476 -52.03 10.31 -8.51
CA PRO A 476 -52.57 9.84 -9.77
C PRO A 476 -51.49 9.29 -10.71
N ASP A 477 -51.79 8.11 -11.24
CA ASP A 477 -51.13 7.43 -12.36
C ASP A 477 -51.42 8.08 -13.73
N ASP A 478 -50.47 7.84 -14.63
CA ASP A 478 -50.65 7.28 -15.98
C ASP A 478 -50.68 8.13 -17.28
N HIS A 479 -49.77 7.66 -18.17
CA HIS A 479 -49.86 7.46 -19.62
C HIS A 479 -49.16 8.39 -20.65
N PHE A 480 -48.34 7.69 -21.48
CA PHE A 480 -48.20 7.75 -22.95
C PHE A 480 -47.06 8.57 -23.60
N TYR A 481 -45.99 7.91 -24.09
CA TYR A 481 -45.79 7.51 -25.51
C TYR A 481 -44.51 6.66 -25.70
N GLU A 482 -44.59 5.74 -26.66
CA GLU A 482 -43.82 4.51 -26.94
C GLU A 482 -42.43 4.65 -27.61
N PRO A 483 -41.61 3.57 -27.63
CA PRO A 483 -40.37 3.41 -28.41
C PRO A 483 -40.56 2.56 -29.70
N ALA A 484 -39.72 2.76 -30.72
CA ALA A 484 -39.45 1.81 -31.82
C ALA A 484 -38.32 2.32 -32.75
N PRO A 485 -37.69 1.49 -33.63
CA PRO A 485 -37.63 0.02 -33.66
C PRO A 485 -36.23 -0.59 -33.93
N ASP A 486 -36.17 -1.89 -33.71
CA ASP A 486 -35.14 -2.86 -34.10
C ASP A 486 -34.78 -2.87 -35.60
N PHE A 487 -33.57 -3.37 -35.92
CA PHE A 487 -33.24 -3.93 -37.23
C PHE A 487 -32.65 -5.35 -37.11
N HIS A 488 -33.34 -6.23 -37.83
CA HIS A 488 -33.24 -7.68 -38.07
C HIS A 488 -31.90 -8.44 -38.08
N ASP A 489 -32.04 -9.69 -37.61
CA ASP A 489 -31.25 -10.91 -37.88
C ASP A 489 -30.96 -11.22 -39.36
N ARG A 490 -29.86 -11.95 -39.61
CA ARG A 490 -29.73 -13.07 -40.59
C ARG A 490 -28.43 -13.89 -40.38
N PRO A 491 -28.31 -15.14 -40.91
CA PRO A 491 -27.83 -16.30 -40.15
C PRO A 491 -26.52 -16.96 -40.67
N ALA A 492 -26.13 -18.04 -39.99
CA ALA A 492 -24.87 -18.79 -39.99
C ALA A 492 -24.40 -19.48 -41.30
N GLY A 493 -23.10 -19.82 -41.33
CA GLY A 493 -22.49 -20.84 -42.20
C GLY A 493 -21.07 -21.26 -41.73
N PRO A 494 -20.65 -22.56 -41.81
CA PRO A 494 -19.47 -23.11 -41.12
C PRO A 494 -18.24 -23.37 -42.03
N ALA A 495 -17.02 -23.40 -41.46
CA ALA A 495 -15.80 -24.01 -42.07
C ALA A 495 -14.65 -24.07 -41.04
N THR A 496 -14.33 -25.24 -40.47
CA THR A 496 -13.23 -26.19 -40.80
C THR A 496 -11.81 -25.76 -40.41
N GLY A 497 -11.09 -26.70 -39.77
CA GLY A 497 -9.80 -26.53 -39.11
C GLY A 497 -8.57 -26.30 -40.00
N GLY A 498 -7.47 -25.95 -39.32
CA GLY A 498 -6.13 -25.86 -39.90
C GLY A 498 -5.08 -25.59 -38.82
N GLY A 499 -4.41 -26.63 -38.34
CA GLY A 499 -3.28 -26.50 -37.42
C GLY A 499 -2.00 -26.08 -38.14
N PHE A 500 -1.06 -25.45 -37.42
CA PHE A 500 0.30 -25.25 -37.92
C PHE A 500 1.34 -25.31 -36.79
N ARG A 501 2.43 -26.04 -37.06
CA ARG A 501 3.58 -26.34 -36.17
C ARG A 501 4.63 -25.21 -36.18
N PRO A 502 5.49 -25.09 -35.14
CA PRO A 502 6.46 -24.01 -35.02
C PRO A 502 7.75 -24.28 -35.81
N GLY A 503 8.19 -23.31 -36.62
CA GLY A 503 9.48 -23.29 -37.31
C GLY A 503 10.48 -22.35 -36.64
N ARG A 504 11.68 -22.88 -36.33
CA ARG A 504 12.87 -22.13 -35.89
C ARG A 504 13.31 -21.11 -36.95
N PHE A 505 13.72 -19.91 -36.54
CA PHE A 505 14.62 -19.08 -37.35
C PHE A 505 15.81 -18.56 -36.57
N LYS A 506 16.97 -18.70 -37.21
CA LYS A 506 18.33 -18.41 -36.75
C LYS A 506 18.60 -16.89 -36.72
N SER A 507 19.53 -16.54 -35.84
CA SER A 507 20.08 -15.22 -35.54
C SER A 507 20.70 -14.47 -36.73
N GLY A 508 20.65 -13.12 -36.68
CA GLY A 508 21.87 -12.33 -36.87
C GLY A 508 21.96 -11.31 -38.01
N ARG A 509 20.93 -10.53 -38.34
CA ARG A 509 21.11 -9.30 -39.16
C ARG A 509 20.27 -8.12 -38.67
N PHE A 510 20.85 -6.91 -38.68
CA PHE A 510 20.17 -5.67 -38.31
C PHE A 510 19.55 -5.00 -39.54
N ARG A 511 18.39 -4.38 -39.35
CA ARG A 511 17.60 -3.77 -40.43
C ARG A 511 17.78 -2.26 -40.38
N ASP A 512 18.21 -1.65 -41.48
CA ASP A 512 18.33 -0.21 -41.60
C ASP A 512 16.96 0.48 -41.84
N ARG A 513 16.98 1.81 -41.91
CA ARG A 513 15.78 2.66 -42.02
C ARG A 513 15.00 2.45 -43.32
N ASP A 514 15.64 1.88 -44.35
CA ASP A 514 15.03 1.55 -45.66
C ASP A 514 14.70 0.06 -45.80
N GLY A 515 14.89 -0.74 -44.74
CA GLY A 515 14.46 -2.12 -44.68
C GLY A 515 15.44 -3.14 -45.25
N ARG A 516 16.71 -2.78 -45.45
CA ARG A 516 17.76 -3.72 -45.87
C ARG A 516 18.47 -4.29 -44.66
N TYR A 517 18.87 -5.56 -44.76
CA TYR A 517 19.57 -6.28 -43.69
C TYR A 517 21.09 -6.17 -43.89
N GLY A 518 21.79 -5.62 -42.91
CA GLY A 518 23.25 -5.47 -42.90
C GLY A 518 23.87 -5.85 -41.54
N ASP A 519 25.20 -6.01 -41.52
CA ASP A 519 25.95 -6.55 -40.38
C ASP A 519 26.52 -5.45 -39.44
N GLU A 520 26.33 -4.16 -39.77
CA GLU A 520 26.92 -3.05 -39.01
C GLU A 520 25.92 -2.36 -38.08
N ARG A 521 26.37 -2.06 -36.84
CA ARG A 521 25.58 -1.37 -35.79
C ARG A 521 25.56 0.15 -36.02
N PRO A 522 24.41 0.84 -35.83
CA PRO A 522 24.39 2.30 -35.77
C PRO A 522 25.16 2.83 -34.55
N GLN A 523 26.11 3.74 -34.78
CA GLN A 523 26.88 4.43 -33.75
C GLN A 523 26.05 5.51 -33.05
N GLY A 524 26.10 5.58 -31.71
CA GLY A 524 25.56 6.71 -30.95
C GLY A 524 24.89 6.42 -29.60
N TYR A 525 25.25 5.34 -28.88
CA TYR A 525 24.70 5.06 -27.54
C TYR A 525 25.63 5.56 -26.43
N THR A 526 25.26 6.63 -25.74
CA THR A 526 25.86 7.06 -24.45
C THR A 526 24.77 7.61 -23.52
N GLY A 527 23.97 6.72 -22.93
CA GLY A 527 22.96 7.07 -21.92
C GLY A 527 22.81 6.01 -20.82
N PRO A 528 22.58 6.39 -19.55
CA PRO A 528 22.86 5.54 -18.39
C PRO A 528 21.74 4.53 -18.12
N ARG A 529 22.13 3.27 -17.85
CA ARG A 529 21.24 2.15 -17.48
C ARG A 529 20.60 2.36 -16.10
N ALA A 530 19.38 1.84 -15.92
CA ALA A 530 18.77 1.62 -14.60
C ALA A 530 19.68 0.70 -13.77
N LYS A 531 20.12 1.15 -12.59
CA LYS A 531 21.06 0.39 -11.77
C LYS A 531 20.34 -0.70 -10.99
N VAL A 532 20.35 -1.92 -11.52
CA VAL A 532 20.46 -3.12 -10.67
C VAL A 532 21.63 -2.85 -9.74
N ILE A 533 21.45 -2.88 -8.42
CA ILE A 533 22.57 -2.73 -7.49
C ILE A 533 23.54 -3.87 -7.83
N PRO A 534 24.77 -3.57 -8.27
CA PRO A 534 25.72 -4.62 -8.60
C PRO A 534 25.95 -5.52 -7.38
N ILE A 535 26.29 -6.79 -7.57
CA ILE A 535 26.53 -7.72 -6.45
C ILE A 535 27.56 -7.16 -5.46
N ALA A 536 28.57 -6.44 -5.96
CA ALA A 536 29.53 -5.70 -5.13
C ALA A 536 28.87 -4.63 -4.24
N GLY A 537 27.86 -3.91 -4.74
CA GLY A 537 27.07 -2.95 -3.97
C GLY A 537 26.20 -3.63 -2.91
N ARG A 538 25.59 -4.78 -3.23
CA ARG A 538 24.82 -5.59 -2.28
C ARG A 538 25.71 -6.13 -1.15
N LEU A 539 26.91 -6.63 -1.48
CA LEU A 539 27.90 -7.08 -0.50
C LEU A 539 28.39 -5.93 0.39
N LEU A 540 28.67 -4.75 -0.19
CA LEU A 540 29.06 -3.56 0.58
C LEU A 540 27.98 -3.13 1.58
N GLN A 541 26.73 -3.08 1.15
CA GLN A 541 25.60 -2.72 2.03
C GLN A 541 25.43 -3.77 3.13
N LEU A 542 25.44 -5.06 2.78
CA LEU A 542 25.26 -6.15 3.73
C LEU A 542 26.35 -6.17 4.80
N LEU A 543 27.62 -6.04 4.40
CA LEU A 543 28.78 -6.06 5.32
C LEU A 543 28.93 -4.77 6.13
N LEU A 544 28.43 -3.64 5.61
CA LEU A 544 28.40 -2.38 6.35
C LEU A 544 27.33 -2.41 7.45
N THR A 545 26.15 -2.97 7.15
CA THR A 545 25.04 -3.13 8.10
C THR A 545 25.31 -4.24 9.11
N HIS A 546 25.95 -5.34 8.70
CA HIS A 546 26.27 -6.49 9.54
C HIS A 546 27.77 -6.85 9.52
N PRO A 547 28.65 -6.06 10.16
CA PRO A 547 30.10 -6.31 10.13
C PRO A 547 30.52 -7.67 10.73
N GLY A 548 29.70 -8.25 11.61
CA GLY A 548 29.94 -9.57 12.20
C GLY A 548 30.00 -10.71 11.18
N LEU A 549 29.36 -10.56 10.01
CA LEU A 549 29.36 -11.55 8.94
C LEU A 549 30.76 -11.84 8.35
N VAL A 550 31.72 -10.92 8.54
CA VAL A 550 33.11 -11.12 8.10
C VAL A 550 33.75 -12.36 8.76
N ARG A 551 33.25 -12.79 9.93
CA ARG A 551 33.69 -14.01 10.62
C ARG A 551 33.16 -15.30 9.98
N HIS A 552 32.11 -15.21 9.18
CA HIS A 552 31.47 -16.34 8.51
C HIS A 552 31.93 -16.47 7.05
N MET A 553 32.86 -15.62 6.61
CA MET A 553 33.52 -15.75 5.32
C MET A 553 34.71 -16.69 5.46
N ASP A 554 34.73 -17.75 4.65
CA ASP A 554 35.83 -18.70 4.55
C ASP A 554 36.93 -18.22 3.58
N GLU A 555 38.06 -18.91 3.57
CA GLU A 555 39.19 -18.63 2.68
C GLU A 555 38.79 -18.76 1.19
N ASP A 556 37.76 -19.56 0.88
CA ASP A 556 37.25 -19.74 -0.48
C ASP A 556 36.48 -18.51 -0.98
N ALA A 557 35.66 -17.89 -0.13
CA ALA A 557 34.97 -16.65 -0.43
C ALA A 557 35.95 -15.49 -0.66
N GLU A 558 37.03 -15.44 0.11
CA GLU A 558 38.08 -14.44 -0.09
C GLU A 558 38.81 -14.63 -1.42
N ARG A 559 39.28 -15.85 -1.70
CA ARG A 559 39.92 -16.18 -2.99
C ARG A 559 39.01 -15.87 -4.17
N LEU A 560 37.71 -16.10 -4.03
CA LEU A 560 36.72 -15.77 -5.04
C LEU A 560 36.65 -14.25 -5.30
N LEU A 561 36.63 -13.42 -4.26
CA LEU A 561 36.61 -11.96 -4.40
C LEU A 561 37.96 -11.39 -4.87
N GLU A 562 39.07 -12.06 -4.57
CA GLU A 562 40.40 -11.70 -5.04
C GLU A 562 40.58 -11.98 -6.53
N ALA A 563 40.12 -13.14 -7.00
CA ALA A 563 40.24 -13.57 -8.39
C ALA A 563 39.35 -12.78 -9.37
N ASN A 564 38.35 -12.03 -8.87
CA ASN A 564 37.38 -11.31 -9.70
C ASN A 564 37.53 -9.78 -9.57
N GLN A 565 37.52 -9.08 -10.70
CA GLN A 565 37.57 -7.62 -10.76
C GLN A 565 36.23 -7.00 -10.33
N GLY A 566 36.25 -5.80 -9.74
CA GLY A 566 35.06 -5.03 -9.38
C GLY A 566 34.58 -5.19 -7.93
N TYR A 567 35.36 -5.89 -7.10
CA TYR A 567 35.09 -6.11 -5.67
C TYR A 567 36.12 -5.42 -4.75
N GLU A 568 36.92 -4.48 -5.26
CA GLU A 568 38.02 -3.82 -4.54
C GLU A 568 37.52 -3.06 -3.30
N SER A 569 36.36 -2.42 -3.39
CA SER A 569 35.75 -1.75 -2.24
C SER A 569 35.22 -2.73 -1.19
N VAL A 570 34.72 -3.90 -1.61
CA VAL A 570 34.31 -4.97 -0.69
C VAL A 570 35.54 -5.50 0.04
N LYS A 571 36.64 -5.77 -0.67
CA LYS A 571 37.91 -6.22 -0.10
C LYS A 571 38.48 -5.21 0.90
N ALA A 572 38.46 -3.92 0.55
CA ALA A 572 38.91 -2.85 1.45
C ALA A 572 38.03 -2.76 2.72
N LEU A 573 36.72 -2.99 2.61
CA LEU A 573 35.82 -3.05 3.76
C LEU A 573 36.10 -4.28 4.64
N LEU A 574 36.36 -5.45 4.05
CA LEU A 574 36.73 -6.66 4.79
C LEU A 574 38.02 -6.46 5.59
N ALA A 575 39.05 -5.87 4.97
CA ALA A 575 40.29 -5.52 5.65
C ALA A 575 40.05 -4.53 6.80
N LEU A 576 39.26 -3.48 6.56
CA LEU A 576 38.94 -2.48 7.58
C LEU A 576 38.19 -3.09 8.78
N VAL A 577 37.22 -3.98 8.55
CA VAL A 577 36.50 -4.68 9.62
C VAL A 577 37.46 -5.54 10.46
N ARG A 578 38.42 -6.22 9.82
CA ARG A 578 39.41 -7.07 10.50
C ARG A 578 40.44 -6.27 11.28
N GLU A 579 40.93 -5.17 10.73
CA GLU A 579 41.91 -4.30 11.37
C GLU A 579 41.33 -3.55 12.57
N THR A 580 40.07 -3.10 12.48
CA THR A 580 39.44 -2.25 13.49
C THR A 580 38.59 -3.02 14.50
N GLY A 581 38.13 -4.23 14.15
CA GLY A 581 37.18 -5.00 14.96
C GLY A 581 35.80 -4.35 15.09
N ALA A 582 35.46 -3.38 14.24
CA ALA A 582 34.23 -2.61 14.32
C ALA A 582 32.98 -3.49 14.18
N GLN A 583 32.00 -3.29 15.06
CA GLN A 583 30.78 -4.11 15.13
C GLN A 583 29.53 -3.44 14.55
N HIS A 584 29.63 -2.16 14.15
CA HIS A 584 28.51 -1.41 13.59
C HIS A 584 28.96 -0.39 12.53
N ALA A 585 28.04 -0.03 11.64
CA ALA A 585 28.30 0.87 10.51
C ALA A 585 28.94 2.21 10.91
N GLY A 586 28.51 2.80 12.03
CA GLY A 586 29.06 4.07 12.52
C GLY A 586 30.56 4.01 12.82
N ALA A 587 31.05 2.92 13.43
CA ALA A 587 32.47 2.74 13.72
C ALA A 587 33.28 2.51 12.43
N LEU A 588 32.71 1.81 11.45
CA LEU A 588 33.35 1.62 10.14
C LEU A 588 33.44 2.92 9.33
N LEU A 589 32.39 3.75 9.35
CA LEU A 589 32.39 5.05 8.69
C LEU A 589 33.43 6.00 9.29
N GLN A 590 33.56 6.00 10.61
CA GLN A 590 34.57 6.76 11.32
C GLN A 590 35.98 6.23 11.05
N ALA A 591 36.19 4.91 11.08
CA ALA A 591 37.48 4.31 10.80
C ALA A 591 37.92 4.47 9.33
N ALA A 592 36.96 4.59 8.40
CA ALA A 592 37.23 4.86 7.00
C ALA A 592 37.48 6.35 6.71
N GLU A 593 37.32 7.26 7.67
CA GLU A 593 37.45 8.71 7.47
C GLU A 593 38.83 9.08 6.91
N GLY A 594 38.86 9.86 5.83
CA GLY A 594 40.10 10.21 5.11
C GLY A 594 40.65 9.14 4.14
N SER A 595 40.07 7.94 4.09
CA SER A 595 40.44 6.90 3.12
C SER A 595 39.69 7.03 1.78
N LYS A 596 40.19 6.37 0.74
CA LYS A 596 39.48 6.21 -0.55
C LYS A 596 38.15 5.45 -0.41
N LEU A 597 37.99 4.68 0.67
CA LEU A 597 36.79 3.89 0.96
C LEU A 597 35.67 4.73 1.60
N SER A 598 36.02 5.86 2.25
CA SER A 598 35.09 6.73 2.97
C SER A 598 33.86 7.13 2.15
N GLN A 599 34.07 7.65 0.95
CA GLN A 599 32.98 8.11 0.09
C GLN A 599 32.07 6.96 -0.36
N THR A 600 32.65 5.80 -0.67
CA THR A 600 31.89 4.60 -1.06
C THR A 600 31.02 4.09 0.08
N LEU A 601 31.52 4.10 1.32
CA LEU A 601 30.76 3.67 2.49
C LEU A 601 29.68 4.67 2.91
N VAL A 602 29.94 5.98 2.79
CA VAL A 602 28.91 7.01 3.01
C VAL A 602 27.77 6.86 1.99
N MET A 603 28.10 6.60 0.72
CA MET A 603 27.07 6.34 -0.29
C MET A 603 26.30 5.04 0.00
N ALA A 604 26.99 3.97 0.41
CA ALA A 604 26.35 2.72 0.80
C ALA A 604 25.47 2.88 2.04
N SER A 605 25.89 3.65 3.05
CA SER A 605 25.13 3.87 4.28
C SER A 605 23.86 4.69 4.06
N THR A 606 23.86 5.65 3.13
CA THR A 606 22.62 6.39 2.80
C THR A 606 21.51 5.52 2.23
N ALA A 607 21.86 4.37 1.64
CA ALA A 607 20.90 3.39 1.15
C ALA A 607 20.36 2.46 2.24
N THR A 608 21.11 2.27 3.34
CA THR A 608 20.75 1.33 4.43
C THR A 608 19.97 2.00 5.57
N ILE A 609 19.89 3.34 5.63
CA ILE A 609 19.17 4.11 6.68
C ILE A 609 17.65 3.81 6.71
N TYR A 610 17.11 3.16 5.67
CA TYR A 610 15.68 2.85 5.52
C TYR A 610 15.39 1.35 5.34
N GLU A 611 16.40 0.47 5.45
CA GLU A 611 16.21 -0.98 5.32
C GLU A 611 15.97 -1.62 6.70
N GLU A 612 14.96 -2.49 6.82
CA GLU A 612 14.71 -3.31 8.01
C GLU A 612 15.85 -4.34 8.22
N GLU A 613 16.09 -4.77 9.47
CA GLU A 613 17.05 -5.85 9.76
C GLU A 613 16.72 -7.10 8.95
N LEU A 614 17.70 -7.61 8.21
CA LEU A 614 17.51 -8.79 7.38
C LEU A 614 17.24 -10.01 8.28
N PRO A 615 16.19 -10.81 8.01
CA PRO A 615 15.81 -11.92 8.88
C PRO A 615 16.85 -13.05 8.92
N ASN A 616 17.73 -13.15 7.91
CA ASN A 616 18.86 -14.07 7.90
C ASN A 616 20.04 -13.49 7.09
N PRO A 617 20.87 -12.62 7.70
CA PRO A 617 21.96 -11.93 7.02
C PRO A 617 23.05 -12.91 6.53
N ASP A 618 23.19 -14.06 7.18
CA ASP A 618 24.06 -15.15 6.75
C ASP A 618 23.61 -15.78 5.44
N ALA A 619 22.33 -16.10 5.30
CA ALA A 619 21.79 -16.65 4.06
C ALA A 619 21.96 -15.67 2.89
N GLU A 620 21.80 -14.36 3.15
CA GLU A 620 22.00 -13.28 2.19
C GLU A 620 23.47 -13.16 1.76
N LEU A 621 24.43 -13.30 2.69
CA LEU A 621 25.85 -13.32 2.38
C LEU A 621 26.21 -14.51 1.49
N HIS A 622 25.74 -15.71 1.85
CA HIS A 622 25.96 -16.92 1.07
C HIS A 622 25.33 -16.83 -0.33
N ASP A 623 24.14 -16.23 -0.46
CA ASP A 623 23.49 -16.00 -1.74
C ASP A 623 24.30 -15.05 -2.63
N ALA A 624 24.75 -13.93 -2.06
CA ALA A 624 25.57 -12.96 -2.77
C ALA A 624 26.89 -13.58 -3.26
N LEU A 625 27.59 -14.35 -2.41
CA LEU A 625 28.82 -15.07 -2.77
C LEU A 625 28.57 -16.16 -3.81
N ARG A 626 27.46 -16.91 -3.72
CA ARG A 626 27.03 -17.89 -4.74
C ARG A 626 26.83 -17.22 -6.10
N MET A 627 26.25 -16.01 -6.12
CA MET A 627 26.07 -15.23 -7.35
C MET A 627 27.40 -14.73 -7.93
N VAL A 628 28.37 -14.34 -7.08
CA VAL A 628 29.74 -14.04 -7.54
C VAL A 628 30.36 -15.26 -8.21
N ALA A 629 30.27 -16.44 -7.57
CA ALA A 629 30.81 -17.69 -8.10
C ALA A 629 30.15 -18.10 -9.43
N LEU A 630 28.84 -17.93 -9.54
CA LEU A 630 28.10 -18.20 -10.76
C LEU A 630 28.55 -17.29 -11.90
N HIS A 631 28.69 -15.99 -11.64
CA HIS A 631 29.14 -15.02 -12.64
C HIS A 631 30.57 -15.31 -13.11
N ALA A 632 31.47 -15.65 -12.18
CA ALA A 632 32.84 -16.05 -12.49
C ALA A 632 32.87 -17.30 -13.38
N ALA A 633 32.12 -18.35 -13.02
CA ALA A 633 32.07 -19.60 -13.78
C ALA A 633 31.49 -19.39 -15.19
N VAL A 634 30.45 -18.57 -15.33
CA VAL A 634 29.86 -18.22 -16.65
C VAL A 634 30.85 -17.42 -17.49
N ALA A 635 31.58 -16.47 -16.90
CA ALA A 635 32.57 -15.68 -17.62
C ALA A 635 33.74 -16.56 -18.13
N GLU A 636 34.26 -17.44 -17.28
CA GLU A 636 35.31 -18.41 -17.65
C GLU A 636 34.83 -19.35 -18.77
N GLN A 637 33.61 -19.88 -18.64
CA GLN A 637 33.02 -20.74 -19.67
C GLN A 637 32.87 -20.01 -21.03
N GLN A 638 32.46 -18.74 -21.01
CA GLN A 638 32.36 -17.91 -22.22
C GLN A 638 33.72 -17.64 -22.85
N GLN A 639 34.76 -17.42 -22.04
CA GLN A 639 36.13 -17.25 -22.54
C GLN A 639 36.66 -18.52 -23.19
N LEU A 640 36.43 -19.70 -22.59
CA LEU A 640 36.80 -21.00 -23.17
C LEU A 640 36.00 -21.31 -24.45
N ALA A 641 34.72 -20.97 -24.49
CA ALA A 641 33.93 -21.10 -25.72
C ALA A 641 34.47 -20.19 -26.84
N ALA A 642 34.85 -18.96 -26.49
CA ALA A 642 35.39 -17.98 -27.44
C ALA A 642 36.80 -18.35 -27.93
N SER A 643 37.59 -19.08 -27.13
CA SER A 643 38.91 -19.56 -27.56
C SER A 643 38.84 -20.74 -28.54
N GLY A 644 37.67 -21.36 -28.70
CA GLY A 644 37.42 -22.46 -29.63
C GLY A 644 37.73 -23.85 -29.09
N LEU A 645 37.89 -24.01 -27.76
CA LEU A 645 38.14 -25.29 -27.08
C LEU A 645 39.27 -26.10 -27.73
N LYS A 646 40.49 -25.57 -27.66
CA LYS A 646 41.60 -25.94 -28.56
C LYS A 646 42.20 -27.30 -28.26
N ASP A 647 42.07 -27.78 -27.03
CA ASP A 647 42.59 -29.08 -26.60
C ASP A 647 41.58 -29.83 -25.70
N GLU A 648 41.94 -31.06 -25.31
CA GLU A 648 41.08 -31.85 -24.42
C GLU A 648 41.00 -31.31 -22.99
N GLN A 649 41.97 -30.50 -22.55
CA GLN A 649 41.92 -29.85 -21.24
C GLN A 649 40.86 -28.75 -21.22
N ASP A 650 40.76 -27.95 -22.28
CA ASP A 650 39.73 -26.93 -22.47
C ASP A 650 38.32 -27.54 -22.48
N LYS A 651 38.14 -28.68 -23.17
CA LYS A 651 36.85 -29.38 -23.21
C LYS A 651 36.47 -29.97 -21.85
N ALA A 652 37.42 -30.60 -21.15
CA ALA A 652 37.19 -31.11 -19.81
C ALA A 652 36.84 -29.98 -18.82
N ARG A 653 37.54 -28.84 -18.92
CA ARG A 653 37.28 -27.65 -18.12
C ARG A 653 35.91 -27.04 -18.42
N TYR A 654 35.52 -26.98 -19.69
CA TYR A 654 34.20 -26.50 -20.11
C TYR A 654 33.06 -27.37 -19.57
N LEU A 655 33.22 -28.70 -19.59
CA LEU A 655 32.24 -29.63 -19.02
C LEU A 655 32.14 -29.49 -17.50
N ALA A 656 33.27 -29.39 -16.80
CA ALA A 656 33.29 -29.15 -15.35
C ALA A 656 32.62 -27.82 -14.97
N LEU A 657 32.85 -26.74 -15.73
CA LEU A 657 32.16 -25.46 -15.53
C LEU A 657 30.66 -25.56 -15.80
N THR A 658 30.25 -26.37 -16.78
CA THR A 658 28.83 -26.60 -17.08
C THR A 658 28.10 -27.26 -15.91
N GLU A 659 28.71 -28.29 -15.33
CA GLU A 659 28.18 -28.97 -14.14
C GLU A 659 28.14 -28.02 -12.94
N ARG A 660 29.22 -27.26 -12.70
CA ARG A 660 29.30 -26.28 -11.63
C ARG A 660 28.25 -25.16 -11.75
N ILE A 661 27.99 -24.67 -12.96
CA ILE A 661 26.95 -23.66 -13.23
C ILE A 661 25.56 -24.24 -12.95
N LEU A 662 25.32 -25.51 -13.29
CA LEU A 662 24.04 -26.18 -12.99
C LEU A 662 23.84 -26.33 -11.48
N GLU A 663 24.88 -26.68 -10.73
CA GLU A 663 24.83 -26.72 -9.27
C GLU A 663 24.51 -25.36 -8.65
N LEU A 664 25.22 -24.31 -9.07
CA LEU A 664 25.05 -22.95 -8.55
C LEU A 664 23.68 -22.33 -8.91
N LYS A 665 22.99 -22.85 -9.93
CA LYS A 665 21.64 -22.43 -10.35
C LYS A 665 20.50 -23.18 -9.64
N LYS A 666 20.78 -24.27 -8.91
CA LYS A 666 19.73 -24.97 -8.16
C LYS A 666 19.17 -24.05 -7.07
N PRO A 667 17.84 -23.81 -7.00
CA PRO A 667 17.25 -23.05 -5.91
C PRO A 667 17.40 -23.82 -4.60
N ARG A 668 17.67 -23.09 -3.49
CA ARG A 668 17.67 -23.69 -2.15
C ARG A 668 16.28 -24.25 -1.85
N VAL A 669 16.18 -25.55 -1.60
CA VAL A 669 15.11 -26.10 -0.78
C VAL A 669 15.43 -25.65 0.65
N LEU A 670 14.49 -24.94 1.27
CA LEU A 670 14.60 -24.54 2.67
C LEU A 670 14.50 -25.83 3.51
N GLU A 671 15.61 -26.27 4.09
CA GLU A 671 15.62 -27.16 5.28
C GLU A 671 15.55 -26.30 6.55
#